data_AF-A0A7W7QU06-F1
#
_entry.id   AF-A0A7W7QU06-F1
#
_cell.length_a   1.000
_cell.length_b   1.000
_cell.length_c   1.000
_cell.angle_alpha   90.00
_cell.angle_beta   90.00
_cell.angle_gamma   90.00
#
_symmetry.space_group_name_H-M   'P 1'
#
loop_
_entity.id
_entity.type
_entity.pdbx_description
1 polymer ?
#
loop_
_entity_poly.entity_id
_entity_poly.type
_entity_poly.pdbx_seq_one_letter_code
_entity_poly.pdbx_strand_id
1 'polypeptide(L)'
;MTTTPSRRERLAALLALTLGLGLALQGLVATPARAVPRAVPKPPPVSARSAVDEAGHVRKYPLVTGERPPVAASKDALRHDYDAPVTTAARAAACNVGDFTGRSGSALVQQIRASTTDCVNTLFDLSGDDAYYAFRESQMVTVAYALRDNAAAYPGDNTTGTAQLVLYLRAGYYVHWYDPATVGTYGSALRTAIQSGLDAFFGSSRALTVSDANGEVLAEAVTLIDSAEENARYLGVVKRLLTSYDSSYDASWRMLNAVNNVYTVLFRGHQVPAFVSAVQSDPSVLDTLNSFAATHLGLLGTDRSYLTSNAGRELGRFLQHPALLSRVRPLARNLLTRSAITGRTASLWVGVAEMADSYDRTNCSYYDTCDLQRRLADSVLTVNHTCSPSIRIRAQEMTATQLADSCRSLLNQDAYFHDLVKDGNRPVSGDNNTIIEVCVFDSSTDYQTYAGAMFGIDTNNGGMYLEGDPAAAGNQPRFVAYEAEWVRPAFEIWNLNHEYTHYLDGRYDMYGDFGAGVTTPTIWWIEGFAEYVSYSYRKVVYDAAVAEAARRTYALSTLWDTTYSHDTTRIYRWGYLAVRYMFERHPADVATVLGHYRTGNWNAARAFLTGTVGSRYDGDWQTWLAACASGACSGGGGGNRAPEAAFTFTANGLTVAFTDTSADPDGTIASRQWSFGDGTSSTAANPSHTYGADGTYAVKLTVTDDAGATASSTRQVTVSNGGSPTPECAGADTRQLDRNCRRSNLSAASGGYVYFYLRVPSGTPSLTITSSGGTGNADLYYSATGWATTSAYTRRSTGPGNAETLTVTNPPTGYVYVSLYANQAFSGASVRVQY
;
A
#
# COMPACT_ATOMS: atom_id res chain seq x y z
N MET A 1 -39.49 -82.80 41.49
CA MET A 1 -40.37 -81.69 41.90
C MET A 1 -39.49 -80.46 41.98
N THR A 2 -39.69 -79.32 41.35
CA THR A 2 -40.64 -78.67 40.41
C THR A 2 -40.00 -77.27 40.27
N THR A 3 -39.78 -76.59 39.15
CA THR A 3 -40.25 -76.63 37.76
C THR A 3 -39.27 -75.77 36.93
N THR A 4 -39.19 -76.08 35.65
CA THR A 4 -38.17 -75.74 34.63
C THR A 4 -38.45 -74.38 33.90
N PRO A 5 -37.71 -73.94 32.85
CA PRO A 5 -36.66 -72.90 32.92
C PRO A 5 -36.76 -71.81 31.81
N SER A 6 -35.73 -70.97 31.64
CA SER A 6 -35.29 -70.55 30.29
C SER A 6 -33.76 -70.64 30.14
N ARG A 7 -33.35 -71.29 29.05
CA ARG A 7 -32.01 -71.69 28.54
C ARG A 7 -31.40 -70.53 27.73
N ARG A 8 -30.09 -70.38 27.41
CA ARG A 8 -28.82 -71.14 27.45
C ARG A 8 -27.74 -70.09 27.05
N GLU A 9 -26.67 -69.81 27.78
CA GLU A 9 -25.35 -70.49 27.82
C GLU A 9 -24.58 -70.72 26.50
N ARG A 10 -23.43 -70.01 26.40
CA ARG A 10 -22.01 -70.46 26.27
C ARG A 10 -21.47 -71.18 25.01
N LEU A 11 -20.30 -70.64 24.59
CA LEU A 11 -19.06 -71.25 24.01
C LEU A 11 -19.13 -72.06 22.70
N ALA A 12 -18.30 -71.68 21.72
CA ALA A 12 -17.06 -72.39 21.31
C ALA A 12 -16.53 -71.90 19.93
N ALA A 13 -15.28 -72.27 19.64
CA ALA A 13 -14.30 -71.66 18.74
C ALA A 13 -14.43 -71.95 17.22
N LEU A 14 -13.75 -71.08 16.44
CA LEU A 14 -13.23 -71.14 15.06
C LEU A 14 -13.67 -72.28 14.11
N LEU A 15 -14.19 -71.93 12.92
CA LEU A 15 -13.49 -72.04 11.61
C LEU A 15 -14.35 -71.53 10.43
N ALA A 16 -13.70 -70.77 9.54
CA ALA A 16 -13.87 -70.71 8.08
C ALA A 16 -15.15 -70.16 7.39
N LEU A 17 -14.91 -69.06 6.67
CA LEU A 17 -15.31 -68.72 5.29
C LEU A 17 -16.73 -68.21 4.95
N THR A 18 -16.68 -67.01 4.33
CA THR A 18 -17.42 -66.49 3.17
C THR A 18 -18.67 -65.61 3.34
N LEU A 19 -18.44 -64.34 2.96
CA LEU A 19 -19.26 -63.41 2.17
C LEU A 19 -20.70 -63.08 2.59
N GLY A 20 -20.91 -61.77 2.84
CA GLY A 20 -22.21 -61.11 2.71
C GLY A 20 -22.15 -59.65 3.15
N LEU A 21 -22.09 -58.73 2.19
CA LEU A 21 -22.08 -57.28 2.35
C LEU A 21 -23.22 -56.77 3.27
N GLY A 22 -22.89 -55.80 4.11
CA GLY A 22 -23.86 -54.94 4.81
C GLY A 22 -23.18 -53.70 5.37
N LEU A 23 -23.06 -52.64 4.55
CA LEU A 23 -22.65 -51.31 5.00
C LEU A 23 -23.66 -50.77 6.01
N ALA A 24 -23.19 -50.43 7.21
CA ALA A 24 -23.94 -49.61 8.16
C ALA A 24 -23.27 -48.23 8.27
N LEU A 25 -23.99 -47.20 7.87
CA LEU A 25 -23.70 -45.80 8.17
C LEU A 25 -23.71 -45.60 9.69
N GLN A 26 -22.59 -45.13 10.25
CA GLN A 26 -22.58 -44.46 11.55
C GLN A 26 -22.07 -43.04 11.36
N GLY A 27 -22.95 -42.08 11.65
CA GLY A 27 -22.63 -40.66 11.64
C GLY A 27 -21.60 -40.33 12.72
N LEU A 28 -20.41 -39.93 12.29
CA LEU A 28 -19.43 -39.26 13.13
C LEU A 28 -19.84 -37.80 13.30
N VAL A 29 -20.28 -37.44 14.50
CA VAL A 29 -20.27 -36.05 14.94
C VAL A 29 -18.80 -35.66 15.09
N ALA A 30 -18.29 -34.94 14.09
CA ALA A 30 -16.94 -34.39 14.12
C ALA A 30 -16.86 -33.30 15.20
N THR A 31 -16.11 -33.58 16.27
CA THR A 31 -15.59 -32.54 17.14
C THR A 31 -14.57 -31.73 16.33
N PRO A 32 -14.57 -30.38 16.39
CA PRO A 32 -13.61 -29.59 15.65
C PRO A 32 -12.21 -29.93 16.18
N ALA A 33 -11.33 -30.38 15.29
CA ALA A 33 -9.94 -30.65 15.59
C ALA A 33 -9.31 -29.36 16.13
N ARG A 34 -8.90 -29.39 17.40
CA ARG A 34 -8.15 -28.32 18.05
C ARG A 34 -6.83 -28.17 17.30
N ALA A 35 -6.62 -27.04 16.64
CA ALA A 35 -5.35 -26.72 16.00
C ALA A 35 -4.21 -26.90 17.01
N VAL A 36 -3.24 -27.75 16.66
CA VAL A 36 -2.00 -27.89 17.42
C VAL A 36 -1.30 -26.52 17.41
N PRO A 37 -0.95 -25.91 18.56
CA PRO A 37 -0.22 -24.66 18.57
C PRO A 37 1.10 -24.85 17.81
N ARG A 38 1.30 -24.11 16.73
CA ARG A 38 2.58 -24.07 16.01
C ARG A 38 3.64 -23.63 17.02
N ALA A 39 4.70 -24.41 17.18
CA ALA A 39 5.87 -23.98 17.94
C ALA A 39 6.38 -22.69 17.28
N VAL A 40 6.44 -21.59 18.03
CA VAL A 40 6.94 -20.31 17.52
C VAL A 40 8.43 -20.50 17.23
N PRO A 41 8.89 -20.43 15.97
CA PRO A 41 10.30 -20.53 15.65
C PRO A 41 11.05 -19.40 16.35
N LYS A 42 12.25 -19.68 16.85
CA LYS A 42 13.12 -18.62 17.37
C LYS A 42 13.51 -17.71 16.20
N PRO A 43 13.34 -16.39 16.31
CA PRO A 43 13.61 -15.50 15.18
C PRO A 43 15.13 -15.22 15.03
N PRO A 44 15.62 -14.90 13.81
CA PRO A 44 17.05 -14.75 13.46
C PRO A 44 17.69 -13.44 13.98
N PRO A 45 18.92 -13.38 14.53
CA PRO A 45 19.60 -12.13 14.94
C PRO A 45 19.28 -10.94 14.03
N VAL A 46 19.03 -9.76 14.60
CA VAL A 46 18.71 -8.58 13.77
C VAL A 46 19.94 -8.19 12.95
N SER A 47 19.79 -7.98 11.64
CA SER A 47 20.88 -7.50 10.78
C SER A 47 21.16 -6.00 11.00
N ALA A 48 22.33 -5.50 10.60
CA ALA A 48 22.62 -4.06 10.64
C ALA A 48 21.96 -3.30 9.47
N ARG A 49 21.55 -4.00 8.41
CA ARG A 49 20.68 -3.46 7.38
C ARG A 49 19.28 -3.33 7.95
N SER A 50 19.04 -2.23 8.66
CA SER A 50 17.68 -1.79 9.00
C SER A 50 16.91 -1.28 7.77
N ALA A 51 17.28 -1.72 6.57
CA ALA A 51 16.67 -1.36 5.32
C ALA A 51 16.34 -2.66 4.57
N VAL A 52 15.04 -2.93 4.45
CA VAL A 52 14.43 -3.75 3.40
C VAL A 52 14.70 -5.26 3.46
N ASP A 53 14.48 -5.91 4.61
CA ASP A 53 13.94 -7.27 4.55
C ASP A 53 12.43 -7.12 4.42
N GLU A 54 11.97 -6.92 3.18
CA GLU A 54 10.55 -6.89 2.86
C GLU A 54 9.95 -8.26 3.20
N ALA A 55 9.14 -8.30 4.25
CA ALA A 55 8.22 -9.41 4.44
C ALA A 55 7.29 -9.40 3.23
N GLY A 56 7.38 -10.42 2.37
CA GLY A 56 6.66 -10.49 1.10
C GLY A 56 5.20 -10.06 1.23
N HIS A 57 4.72 -9.34 0.22
CA HIS A 57 3.41 -8.67 0.26
C HIS A 57 2.24 -9.63 0.05
N VAL A 58 2.51 -10.92 -0.13
CA VAL A 58 1.50 -11.99 -0.16
C VAL A 58 1.72 -12.97 0.97
N ARG A 59 0.64 -13.30 1.70
CA ARG A 59 0.74 -14.27 2.79
C ARG A 59 -0.47 -15.19 2.93
N LYS A 60 -0.17 -16.47 3.13
CA LYS A 60 -1.16 -17.53 3.39
C LYS A 60 -1.86 -17.40 4.75
N TYR A 61 -1.10 -17.07 5.80
CA TYR A 61 -1.62 -17.05 7.18
C TYR A 61 -1.20 -15.78 7.94
N PRO A 62 -2.06 -15.30 8.87
CA PRO A 62 -1.68 -14.28 9.83
C PRO A 62 -0.46 -14.69 10.67
N LEU A 63 0.41 -13.74 10.99
CA LEU A 63 1.44 -13.86 12.02
C LEU A 63 0.78 -14.19 13.36
N VAL A 64 1.39 -15.09 14.11
CA VAL A 64 1.06 -15.21 15.53
C VAL A 64 1.76 -14.11 16.32
N THR A 65 1.21 -13.75 17.47
CA THR A 65 1.69 -12.60 18.27
C THR A 65 3.14 -12.72 18.73
N GLY A 66 3.64 -13.96 18.88
CA GLY A 66 5.04 -14.23 19.18
C GLY A 66 6.01 -13.97 18.03
N GLU A 67 5.52 -13.85 16.79
CA GLU A 67 6.33 -13.57 15.60
C GLU A 67 6.35 -12.07 15.25
N ARG A 68 5.51 -11.24 15.88
CA ARG A 68 5.45 -9.79 15.62
C ARG A 68 6.45 -9.02 16.50
N PRO A 69 7.52 -8.46 15.91
CA PRO A 69 8.55 -7.72 16.65
C PRO A 69 8.00 -6.37 17.16
N PRO A 70 8.74 -5.70 18.07
CA PRO A 70 8.48 -4.30 18.43
C PRO A 70 8.49 -3.40 17.19
N VAL A 71 7.75 -2.29 17.26
CA VAL A 71 7.71 -1.30 16.17
C VAL A 71 9.10 -0.69 16.00
N ALA A 72 9.60 -0.69 14.77
CA ALA A 72 10.89 -0.11 14.44
C ALA A 72 10.86 1.42 14.60
N ALA A 73 12.02 2.01 14.89
CA ALA A 73 12.16 3.46 14.97
C ALA A 73 12.24 4.13 13.58
N SER A 74 12.70 3.39 12.56
CA SER A 74 12.62 3.84 11.17
C SER A 74 11.25 3.48 10.58
N LYS A 75 10.67 4.44 9.85
CA LYS A 75 9.48 4.26 9.02
C LYS A 75 9.84 4.07 7.54
N ASP A 76 11.12 3.89 7.20
CA ASP A 76 11.56 3.87 5.80
C ASP A 76 10.92 2.73 5.02
N ALA A 77 10.71 1.55 5.63
CA ALA A 77 9.98 0.43 5.01
C ALA A 77 8.48 0.73 4.74
N LEU A 78 7.89 1.75 5.39
CA LEU A 78 6.53 2.23 5.11
C LEU A 78 6.48 3.28 4.00
N ARG A 79 7.63 3.89 3.71
CA ARG A 79 7.76 4.98 2.75
C ARG A 79 8.60 4.57 1.56
N HIS A 80 9.05 3.31 1.54
CA HIS A 80 9.92 2.83 0.50
C HIS A 80 9.09 2.69 -0.75
N ASP A 81 9.19 3.72 -1.58
CA ASP A 81 8.78 3.63 -2.95
C ASP A 81 9.64 2.56 -3.63
N TYR A 82 9.02 1.43 -4.00
CA TYR A 82 9.63 0.36 -4.79
C TYR A 82 10.28 0.93 -6.07
N ASP A 83 9.76 2.07 -6.51
CA ASP A 83 10.04 2.79 -7.73
C ASP A 83 11.03 3.95 -7.50
N ALA A 84 11.30 4.32 -6.24
CA ALA A 84 12.22 5.40 -5.95
C ALA A 84 13.59 5.02 -6.51
N PRO A 85 14.19 5.88 -7.37
CA PRO A 85 15.59 5.72 -7.68
C PRO A 85 16.31 5.77 -6.34
N VAL A 86 17.15 4.76 -6.08
CA VAL A 86 18.08 4.78 -4.96
C VAL A 86 18.78 6.13 -5.04
N THR A 87 18.40 7.08 -4.19
CA THR A 87 19.11 8.35 -4.14
C THR A 87 20.55 7.97 -3.93
N THR A 88 21.42 8.50 -4.79
CA THR A 88 22.85 8.23 -4.74
C THR A 88 23.44 8.90 -3.50
N ALA A 89 23.05 8.46 -2.30
CA ALA A 89 24.04 8.20 -1.29
C ALA A 89 25.02 7.23 -1.98
N ALA A 90 26.27 7.65 -2.13
CA ALA A 90 27.31 6.85 -2.76
C ALA A 90 27.16 5.42 -2.28
N ARG A 91 26.94 4.48 -3.21
CA ARG A 91 26.82 3.05 -2.91
C ARG A 91 27.96 2.74 -1.93
N ALA A 92 27.60 2.40 -0.69
CA ALA A 92 28.53 2.09 0.38
C ALA A 92 29.69 1.27 -0.21
N ALA A 93 30.93 1.72 -0.02
CA ALA A 93 32.08 1.00 -0.56
C ALA A 93 32.07 -0.41 0.02
N ALA A 94 31.75 -1.40 -0.81
CA ALA A 94 31.70 -2.79 -0.40
C ALA A 94 33.07 -3.21 0.13
N CYS A 95 33.10 -3.96 1.23
CA CYS A 95 34.34 -4.49 1.73
C CYS A 95 35.01 -5.38 0.68
N ASN A 96 36.34 -5.33 0.63
CA ASN A 96 37.09 -6.45 0.07
C ASN A 96 37.04 -7.59 1.10
N VAL A 97 36.24 -8.62 0.82
CA VAL A 97 36.04 -9.76 1.72
C VAL A 97 37.37 -10.43 2.11
N GLY A 98 38.34 -10.45 1.20
CA GLY A 98 39.69 -10.99 1.42
C GLY A 98 40.45 -10.32 2.58
N ASP A 99 40.15 -9.06 2.90
CA ASP A 99 40.76 -8.36 4.04
C ASP A 99 40.30 -8.91 5.39
N PHE A 100 39.15 -9.56 5.45
CA PHE A 100 38.59 -10.15 6.68
C PHE A 100 38.84 -11.65 6.75
N THR A 101 38.72 -12.36 5.62
CA THR A 101 38.94 -13.81 5.55
C THR A 101 40.42 -14.19 5.59
N GLY A 102 41.30 -13.32 5.07
CA GLY A 102 42.74 -13.54 5.01
C GLY A 102 43.53 -13.11 6.26
N ARG A 103 42.89 -12.51 7.27
CA ARG A 103 43.55 -11.98 8.47
C ARG A 103 43.09 -12.68 9.75
N SER A 104 43.91 -12.62 10.80
CA SER A 104 43.57 -13.15 12.12
C SER A 104 44.24 -12.34 13.23
N GLY A 105 43.83 -12.57 14.48
CA GLY A 105 44.46 -11.93 15.64
C GLY A 105 44.40 -10.40 15.59
N SER A 106 45.49 -9.75 15.96
CA SER A 106 45.61 -8.29 15.96
C SER A 106 45.49 -7.67 14.56
N ALA A 107 45.91 -8.37 13.50
CA ALA A 107 45.82 -7.87 12.13
C ALA A 107 44.36 -7.76 11.66
N LEU A 108 43.52 -8.73 12.05
CA LEU A 108 42.08 -8.66 11.80
C LEU A 108 41.43 -7.50 12.57
N VAL A 109 41.77 -7.35 13.85
CA VAL A 109 41.23 -6.27 14.70
C VAL A 109 41.60 -4.89 14.13
N GLN A 110 42.84 -4.71 13.68
CA GLN A 110 43.28 -3.47 13.04
C GLN A 110 42.51 -3.20 11.75
N GLN A 111 42.29 -4.23 10.93
CA GLN A 111 41.52 -4.12 9.69
C GLN A 111 40.06 -3.72 9.96
N ILE A 112 39.40 -4.36 10.92
CA ILE A 112 38.02 -4.05 11.30
C ILE A 112 37.92 -2.58 11.74
N ARG A 113 38.82 -2.13 12.62
CA ARG A 113 38.81 -0.74 13.12
C ARG A 113 39.12 0.30 12.05
N ALA A 114 39.94 -0.05 11.06
CA ALA A 114 40.27 0.83 9.93
C ALA A 114 39.16 0.91 8.87
N SER A 115 38.18 0.02 8.93
CA SER A 115 37.06 -0.05 7.97
C SER A 115 35.95 0.95 8.32
N THR A 116 35.13 1.31 7.34
CA THR A 116 33.88 2.04 7.60
C THR A 116 32.81 1.09 8.16
N THR A 117 31.83 1.62 8.88
CA THR A 117 30.65 0.85 9.33
C THR A 117 29.88 0.29 8.14
N ASP A 118 29.74 1.07 7.07
CA ASP A 118 29.17 0.65 5.79
C ASP A 118 29.87 -0.56 5.17
N CYS A 119 31.21 -0.59 5.18
CA CYS A 119 32.00 -1.74 4.73
C CYS A 119 31.63 -2.96 5.60
N VAL A 120 31.78 -2.85 6.93
CA VAL A 120 31.54 -3.98 7.85
C VAL A 120 30.10 -4.49 7.74
N ASN A 121 29.13 -3.62 7.48
CA ASN A 121 27.74 -4.00 7.25
C ASN A 121 27.54 -4.94 6.06
N THR A 122 28.40 -4.88 5.03
CA THR A 122 28.32 -5.82 3.90
C THR A 122 28.67 -7.26 4.28
N LEU A 123 29.33 -7.47 5.42
CA LEU A 123 29.73 -8.81 5.87
C LEU A 123 28.56 -9.66 6.40
N PHE A 124 27.38 -9.06 6.64
CA PHE A 124 26.17 -9.80 7.02
C PHE A 124 25.67 -10.75 5.92
N ASP A 125 26.09 -10.54 4.67
CA ASP A 125 25.68 -11.36 3.51
C ASP A 125 26.66 -12.49 3.19
N LEU A 126 27.75 -12.65 3.96
CA LEU A 126 28.73 -13.70 3.67
C LEU A 126 28.10 -15.08 3.81
N SER A 127 28.52 -15.99 2.93
CA SER A 127 28.14 -17.40 2.93
C SER A 127 29.33 -18.27 2.52
N GLY A 128 29.22 -19.58 2.68
CA GLY A 128 30.27 -20.51 2.25
C GLY A 128 31.62 -20.29 2.95
N ASP A 129 32.72 -20.53 2.24
CA ASP A 129 34.08 -20.43 2.80
C ASP A 129 34.38 -19.04 3.38
N ASP A 130 33.89 -17.97 2.74
CA ASP A 130 34.10 -16.61 3.24
C ASP A 130 33.43 -16.39 4.60
N ALA A 131 32.22 -16.92 4.80
CA ALA A 131 31.56 -16.90 6.10
C ALA A 131 32.37 -17.67 7.16
N TYR A 132 32.89 -18.85 6.83
CA TYR A 132 33.70 -19.63 7.76
C TYR A 132 34.98 -18.88 8.16
N TYR A 133 35.76 -18.38 7.20
CA TYR A 133 37.05 -17.76 7.49
C TYR A 133 36.92 -16.42 8.21
N ALA A 134 35.86 -15.66 7.94
CA ALA A 134 35.55 -14.43 8.67
C ALA A 134 35.04 -14.74 10.09
N PHE A 135 34.09 -15.67 10.25
CA PHE A 135 33.28 -15.74 11.47
C PHE A 135 33.47 -16.99 12.34
N ARG A 136 34.36 -17.91 12.01
CA ARG A 136 34.68 -19.03 12.93
C ARG A 136 35.02 -18.54 14.34
N GLU A 137 34.71 -19.37 15.35
CA GLU A 137 34.75 -18.99 16.78
C GLU A 137 36.05 -18.27 17.20
N SER A 138 37.21 -18.69 16.72
CA SER A 138 38.49 -18.08 17.07
C SER A 138 38.63 -16.61 16.65
N GLN A 139 38.04 -16.22 15.52
CA GLN A 139 38.01 -14.82 15.07
C GLN A 139 37.04 -14.02 15.94
N MET A 140 35.85 -14.57 16.18
CA MET A 140 34.83 -13.95 17.03
C MET A 140 35.35 -13.70 18.45
N VAL A 141 36.05 -14.68 19.05
CA VAL A 141 36.69 -14.56 20.37
C VAL A 141 37.72 -13.42 20.36
N THR A 142 38.57 -13.37 19.33
CA THR A 142 39.59 -12.32 19.17
C THR A 142 38.95 -10.94 19.14
N VAL A 143 37.90 -10.76 18.35
CA VAL A 143 37.21 -9.47 18.19
C VAL A 143 36.44 -9.10 19.47
N ALA A 144 35.85 -10.05 20.18
CA ALA A 144 35.17 -9.81 21.45
C ALA A 144 36.13 -9.34 22.56
N TYR A 145 37.33 -9.91 22.65
CA TYR A 145 38.36 -9.38 23.55
C TYR A 145 38.91 -8.03 23.09
N ALA A 146 39.01 -7.78 21.79
CA ALA A 146 39.35 -6.45 21.30
C ALA A 146 38.30 -5.39 21.67
N LEU A 147 37.01 -5.74 21.66
CA LEU A 147 35.94 -4.87 22.18
C LEU A 147 36.15 -4.56 23.67
N ARG A 148 36.47 -5.56 24.50
CA ARG A 148 36.81 -5.36 25.92
C ARG A 148 37.96 -4.36 26.08
N ASP A 149 39.06 -4.58 25.38
CA ASP A 149 40.26 -3.77 25.52
C ASP A 149 40.04 -2.33 25.01
N ASN A 150 39.30 -2.19 23.91
CA ASN A 150 38.92 -0.90 23.37
C ASN A 150 37.92 -0.15 24.28
N ALA A 151 37.03 -0.87 24.97
CA ALA A 151 36.05 -0.28 25.88
C ALA A 151 36.67 0.40 27.11
N ALA A 152 37.85 -0.05 27.56
CA ALA A 152 38.56 0.51 28.71
C ALA A 152 38.92 2.00 28.55
N ALA A 153 39.13 2.45 27.31
CA ALA A 153 39.42 3.84 26.96
C ALA A 153 38.36 4.42 26.01
N TYR A 154 37.13 3.90 26.05
CA TYR A 154 36.06 4.31 25.14
C TYR A 154 35.78 5.81 25.25
N PRO A 155 35.95 6.60 24.17
CA PRO A 155 35.85 8.06 24.23
C PRO A 155 34.41 8.57 24.34
N GLY A 156 33.40 7.72 24.13
CA GLY A 156 32.00 8.15 23.99
C GLY A 156 31.63 8.52 22.55
N ASP A 157 32.38 8.02 21.57
CA ASP A 157 32.14 8.17 20.14
C ASP A 157 32.82 7.02 19.37
N ASN A 158 32.70 7.01 18.04
CA ASN A 158 33.27 5.98 17.20
C ASN A 158 34.71 6.24 16.72
N THR A 159 35.44 7.21 17.28
CA THR A 159 36.81 7.55 16.80
C THR A 159 37.83 6.44 16.97
N THR A 160 37.58 5.49 17.88
CA THR A 160 38.44 4.33 18.10
C THR A 160 37.99 3.07 17.34
N GLY A 161 36.95 3.14 16.51
CA GLY A 161 36.44 2.00 15.73
C GLY A 161 35.61 1.01 16.54
N THR A 162 34.94 1.47 17.60
CA THR A 162 34.14 0.63 18.51
C THR A 162 32.91 0.08 17.80
N ALA A 163 32.22 0.87 16.98
CA ALA A 163 31.04 0.43 16.23
C ALA A 163 31.40 -0.70 15.27
N GLN A 164 32.56 -0.62 14.60
CA GLN A 164 33.03 -1.64 13.67
C GLN A 164 33.26 -2.99 14.37
N LEU A 165 33.83 -2.98 15.58
CA LEU A 165 34.02 -4.20 16.36
C LEU A 165 32.68 -4.81 16.77
N VAL A 166 31.72 -3.99 17.21
CA VAL A 166 30.37 -4.43 17.57
C VAL A 166 29.64 -4.98 16.34
N LEU A 167 29.68 -4.28 15.21
CA LEU A 167 29.06 -4.68 13.96
C LEU A 167 29.62 -5.99 13.41
N TYR A 168 30.95 -6.18 13.49
CA TYR A 168 31.57 -7.44 13.09
C TYR A 168 31.06 -8.61 13.92
N LEU A 169 30.95 -8.44 15.24
CA LEU A 169 30.39 -9.45 16.13
C LEU A 169 28.91 -9.73 15.81
N ARG A 170 28.11 -8.68 15.57
CA ARG A 170 26.72 -8.85 15.12
C ARG A 170 26.63 -9.65 13.81
N ALA A 171 27.47 -9.32 12.82
CA ALA A 171 27.52 -10.01 11.54
C ALA A 171 27.86 -11.50 11.72
N GLY A 172 28.85 -11.82 12.57
CA GLY A 172 29.21 -13.21 12.83
C GLY A 172 28.13 -14.03 13.53
N TYR A 173 27.36 -13.43 14.45
CA TYR A 173 26.19 -14.09 15.04
C TYR A 173 25.04 -14.25 14.04
N TYR A 174 24.82 -13.25 13.19
CA TYR A 174 23.82 -13.29 12.12
C TYR A 174 24.10 -14.41 11.12
N VAL A 175 25.31 -14.43 10.55
CA VAL A 175 25.70 -15.43 9.54
C VAL A 175 25.69 -16.83 10.15
N HIS A 176 26.20 -16.99 11.38
CA HIS A 176 26.14 -18.27 12.10
C HIS A 176 24.69 -18.77 12.30
N TRP A 177 23.71 -17.88 12.46
CA TRP A 177 22.32 -18.30 12.61
C TRP A 177 21.77 -18.98 11.35
N TYR A 178 22.07 -18.42 10.18
CA TYR A 178 21.57 -18.93 8.89
C TYR A 178 22.40 -20.08 8.34
N ASP A 179 23.70 -20.11 8.64
CA ASP A 179 24.62 -21.14 8.15
C ASP A 179 25.57 -21.67 9.24
N PRO A 180 25.02 -22.28 10.31
CA PRO A 180 25.84 -22.82 11.40
C PRO A 180 26.70 -24.01 10.97
N ALA A 181 26.29 -24.73 9.91
CA ALA A 181 27.03 -25.88 9.39
C ALA A 181 28.37 -25.45 8.78
N THR A 182 28.38 -24.32 8.06
CA THR A 182 29.60 -23.78 7.45
C THR A 182 30.46 -23.03 8.46
N VAL A 183 29.87 -22.14 9.29
CA VAL A 183 30.64 -21.32 10.25
C VAL A 183 31.22 -22.15 11.40
N GLY A 184 30.57 -23.27 11.74
CA GLY A 184 30.90 -24.08 12.91
C GLY A 184 30.19 -23.58 14.17
N THR A 185 30.41 -24.26 15.30
CA THR A 185 29.69 -23.97 16.55
C THR A 185 30.35 -22.86 17.37
N TYR A 186 29.54 -21.98 17.96
CA TYR A 186 29.99 -21.08 19.04
C TYR A 186 29.82 -21.69 20.43
N GLY A 187 30.91 -21.72 21.20
CA GLY A 187 30.98 -22.35 22.51
C GLY A 187 31.17 -21.38 23.68
N SER A 188 31.57 -21.93 24.81
CA SER A 188 31.77 -21.18 26.06
C SER A 188 32.93 -20.16 25.99
N ALA A 189 33.89 -20.38 25.09
CA ALA A 189 35.01 -19.45 24.87
C ALA A 189 34.49 -18.12 24.31
N LEU A 190 33.72 -18.17 23.22
CA LEU A 190 33.09 -16.96 22.68
C LEU A 190 32.13 -16.32 23.68
N ARG A 191 31.32 -17.13 24.38
CA ARG A 191 30.42 -16.62 25.41
C ARG A 191 31.15 -15.85 26.51
N THR A 192 32.29 -16.35 26.96
CA THR A 192 33.12 -15.66 27.98
C THR A 192 33.71 -14.37 27.42
N ALA A 193 34.19 -14.39 26.18
CA ALA A 193 34.78 -13.23 25.53
C ALA A 193 33.73 -12.12 25.28
N ILE A 194 32.53 -12.47 24.80
CA ILE A 194 31.47 -11.50 24.52
C ILE A 194 30.94 -10.86 25.80
N GLN A 195 30.77 -11.65 26.88
CA GLN A 195 30.40 -11.12 28.19
C GLN A 195 31.45 -10.15 28.69
N SER A 196 32.74 -10.47 28.54
CA SER A 196 33.81 -9.57 28.95
C SER A 196 33.83 -8.27 28.14
N GLY A 197 33.56 -8.33 26.83
CA GLY A 197 33.47 -7.16 25.95
C GLY A 197 32.29 -6.25 26.30
N LEU A 198 31.08 -6.81 26.42
CA LEU A 198 29.87 -6.06 26.76
C LEU A 198 29.92 -5.52 28.20
N ASP A 199 30.47 -6.27 29.16
CA ASP A 199 30.66 -5.79 30.54
C ASP A 199 31.58 -4.56 30.57
N ALA A 200 32.70 -4.60 29.85
CA ALA A 200 33.62 -3.47 29.77
C ALA A 200 32.97 -2.26 29.08
N PHE A 201 32.22 -2.48 27.99
CA PHE A 201 31.52 -1.41 27.28
C PHE A 201 30.46 -0.75 28.16
N PHE A 202 29.48 -1.51 28.69
CA PHE A 202 28.41 -0.95 29.51
C PHE A 202 28.85 -0.52 30.92
N GLY A 203 30.06 -0.91 31.34
CA GLY A 203 30.74 -0.42 32.54
C GLY A 203 31.44 0.92 32.34
N SER A 204 31.70 1.35 31.09
CA SER A 204 32.29 2.65 30.80
C SER A 204 31.33 3.78 31.15
N SER A 205 31.83 4.81 31.84
CA SER A 205 31.06 6.03 32.13
C SER A 205 30.67 6.79 30.87
N ARG A 206 31.35 6.53 29.74
CA ARG A 206 31.10 7.19 28.46
C ARG A 206 30.05 6.48 27.61
N ALA A 207 29.74 5.21 27.90
CA ALA A 207 28.76 4.42 27.13
C ALA A 207 27.34 5.00 27.13
N LEU A 208 27.00 5.82 28.14
CA LEU A 208 25.69 6.47 28.27
C LEU A 208 25.74 7.98 27.97
N THR A 209 26.84 8.47 27.38
CA THR A 209 26.92 9.87 26.95
C THR A 209 25.83 10.14 25.92
N VAL A 210 24.97 11.14 26.17
CA VAL A 210 23.91 11.51 25.22
C VAL A 210 24.53 12.36 24.11
N SER A 211 24.84 11.73 22.99
CA SER A 211 25.32 12.37 21.77
C SER A 211 25.10 11.46 20.57
N ASP A 212 24.97 12.04 19.38
CA ASP A 212 24.76 11.24 18.16
C ASP A 212 25.94 10.29 17.88
N ALA A 213 27.16 10.77 18.13
CA ALA A 213 28.38 9.99 17.96
C ALA A 213 28.45 8.76 18.90
N ASN A 214 28.01 8.89 20.15
CA ASN A 214 27.89 7.74 21.04
C ASN A 214 26.71 6.84 20.65
N GLY A 215 25.59 7.43 20.23
CA GLY A 215 24.37 6.73 19.86
C GLY A 215 24.61 5.69 18.78
N GLU A 216 25.50 5.97 17.82
CA GLU A 216 25.94 5.01 16.80
C GLU A 216 26.45 3.70 17.40
N VAL A 217 27.34 3.79 18.40
CA VAL A 217 27.94 2.61 19.03
C VAL A 217 26.96 1.96 20.00
N LEU A 218 26.24 2.78 20.78
CA LEU A 218 25.33 2.30 21.82
C LEU A 218 24.16 1.51 21.25
N ALA A 219 23.54 1.98 20.17
CA ALA A 219 22.41 1.28 19.55
C ALA A 219 22.81 -0.12 19.06
N GLU A 220 23.99 -0.20 18.46
CA GLU A 220 24.60 -1.43 17.97
C GLU A 220 24.95 -2.40 19.11
N ALA A 221 25.54 -1.89 20.20
CA ALA A 221 25.91 -2.69 21.36
C ALA A 221 24.68 -3.26 22.10
N VAL A 222 23.57 -2.51 22.15
CA VAL A 222 22.30 -3.02 22.70
C VAL A 222 21.76 -4.17 21.85
N THR A 223 21.82 -4.08 20.53
CA THR A 223 21.40 -5.18 19.65
C THR A 223 22.31 -6.40 19.77
N LEU A 224 23.61 -6.20 20.00
CA LEU A 224 24.57 -7.29 20.23
C LEU A 224 24.23 -8.13 21.48
N ILE A 225 23.57 -7.57 22.50
CA ILE A 225 23.03 -8.34 23.64
C ILE A 225 22.11 -9.46 23.13
N ASP A 226 21.23 -9.13 22.18
CA ASP A 226 20.33 -10.10 21.57
C ASP A 226 21.06 -11.05 20.61
N SER A 227 21.93 -10.52 19.74
CA SER A 227 22.67 -11.34 18.78
C SER A 227 23.48 -12.44 19.46
N ALA A 228 24.01 -12.16 20.65
CA ALA A 228 24.78 -13.10 21.47
C ALA A 228 23.94 -13.93 22.46
N GLU A 229 22.61 -13.76 22.47
CA GLU A 229 21.67 -14.41 23.40
C GLU A 229 21.95 -14.15 24.89
N GLU A 230 22.47 -12.97 25.23
CA GLU A 230 22.81 -12.56 26.59
C GLU A 230 21.69 -11.73 27.26
N ASN A 231 20.45 -11.86 26.77
CA ASN A 231 19.27 -11.10 27.22
C ASN A 231 19.10 -11.13 28.75
N ALA A 232 19.36 -12.28 29.39
CA ALA A 232 19.22 -12.47 30.83
C ALA A 232 20.25 -11.65 31.64
N ARG A 233 21.52 -11.67 31.21
CA ARG A 233 22.63 -11.02 31.94
C ARG A 233 22.50 -9.51 31.92
N TYR A 234 22.05 -8.94 30.80
CA TYR A 234 22.03 -7.49 30.58
C TYR A 234 20.66 -6.83 30.82
N LEU A 235 19.74 -7.48 31.55
CA LEU A 235 18.49 -6.85 32.03
C LEU A 235 18.74 -5.54 32.78
N GLY A 236 19.86 -5.43 33.50
CA GLY A 236 20.26 -4.17 34.15
C GLY A 236 20.55 -3.02 33.18
N VAL A 237 21.06 -3.31 31.97
CA VAL A 237 21.28 -2.31 30.91
C VAL A 237 19.95 -1.89 30.30
N VAL A 238 19.07 -2.85 30.01
CA VAL A 238 17.69 -2.58 29.53
C VAL A 238 16.97 -1.63 30.47
N LYS A 239 16.95 -1.94 31.77
CA LYS A 239 16.32 -1.09 32.78
C LYS A 239 16.95 0.30 32.81
N ARG A 240 18.29 0.38 32.80
CA ARG A 240 19.04 1.64 32.87
C ARG A 240 18.75 2.57 31.70
N LEU A 241 18.68 2.05 30.47
CA LEU A 241 18.39 2.86 29.28
C LEU A 241 16.97 3.43 29.33
N LEU A 242 15.98 2.61 29.72
CA LEU A 242 14.61 3.08 29.89
C LEU A 242 14.50 4.14 30.99
N THR A 243 15.17 3.95 32.13
CA THR A 243 15.10 4.93 33.24
C THR A 243 15.90 6.21 32.99
N SER A 244 16.89 6.20 32.10
CA SER A 244 17.75 7.35 31.81
C SER A 244 17.25 8.23 30.66
N TYR A 245 16.29 7.73 29.88
CA TYR A 245 15.72 8.50 28.78
C TYR A 245 15.05 9.79 29.31
N ASP A 246 15.42 10.90 28.69
CA ASP A 246 14.79 12.20 28.84
C ASP A 246 14.82 12.96 27.50
N SER A 247 14.31 14.19 27.47
CA SER A 247 14.23 14.99 26.25
C SER A 247 15.59 15.36 25.64
N SER A 248 16.72 15.14 26.31
CA SER A 248 18.04 15.36 25.70
C SER A 248 18.37 14.33 24.61
N TYR A 249 17.72 13.16 24.63
CA TYR A 249 17.88 12.10 23.62
C TYR A 249 17.22 12.47 22.29
N ASP A 250 16.18 13.32 22.33
CA ASP A 250 15.29 13.63 21.23
C ASP A 250 15.96 14.26 20.00
N ALA A 251 17.14 14.86 20.19
CA ALA A 251 17.93 15.48 19.13
C ALA A 251 18.78 14.47 18.33
N SER A 252 18.90 13.21 18.79
CA SER A 252 19.69 12.18 18.12
C SER A 252 18.83 10.95 17.83
N TRP A 253 18.61 10.68 16.55
CA TRP A 253 17.94 9.46 16.10
C TRP A 253 18.66 8.20 16.60
N ARG A 254 20.00 8.21 16.63
CA ARG A 254 20.80 7.07 17.09
C ARG A 254 20.64 6.80 18.59
N MET A 255 20.51 7.85 19.41
CA MET A 255 20.20 7.70 20.84
C MET A 255 18.77 7.18 21.05
N LEU A 256 17.79 7.66 20.28
CA LEU A 256 16.42 7.12 20.33
C LEU A 256 16.38 5.64 19.92
N ASN A 257 17.17 5.23 18.92
CA ASN A 257 17.32 3.82 18.54
C ASN A 257 17.93 2.97 19.64
N ALA A 258 18.96 3.48 20.33
CA ALA A 258 19.54 2.76 21.45
C ALA A 258 18.51 2.45 22.54
N VAL A 259 17.59 3.39 22.82
CA VAL A 259 16.48 3.15 23.74
C VAL A 259 15.48 2.16 23.13
N ASN A 260 15.14 2.27 21.85
CA ASN A 260 14.19 1.35 21.22
C ASN A 260 14.69 -0.10 21.12
N ASN A 261 15.98 -0.30 20.88
CA ASN A 261 16.58 -1.63 20.72
C ASN A 261 16.47 -2.49 21.98
N VAL A 262 16.23 -1.90 23.15
CA VAL A 262 15.98 -2.66 24.38
C VAL A 262 14.71 -3.52 24.27
N TYR A 263 13.72 -3.09 23.47
CA TYR A 263 12.49 -3.86 23.26
C TYR A 263 12.76 -5.11 22.44
N THR A 264 13.73 -5.09 21.53
CA THR A 264 14.19 -6.30 20.82
C THR A 264 14.79 -7.31 21.80
N VAL A 265 15.62 -6.83 22.74
CA VAL A 265 16.19 -7.68 23.81
C VAL A 265 15.09 -8.32 24.66
N LEU A 266 14.03 -7.57 24.98
CA LEU A 266 12.88 -8.09 25.73
C LEU A 266 12.07 -9.10 24.91
N PHE A 267 11.68 -8.71 23.69
CA PHE A 267 10.90 -9.52 22.75
C PHE A 267 11.51 -10.92 22.56
N ARG A 268 12.83 -10.95 22.36
CA ARG A 268 13.59 -12.19 22.11
C ARG A 268 13.99 -12.95 23.36
N GLY A 269 14.04 -12.25 24.48
CA GLY A 269 14.25 -12.89 25.78
C GLY A 269 13.17 -13.94 26.07
N HIS A 270 11.95 -13.79 25.55
CA HIS A 270 10.87 -14.77 25.75
C HIS A 270 11.19 -16.16 25.18
N GLN A 271 12.08 -16.27 24.18
CA GLN A 271 12.55 -17.53 23.61
C GLN A 271 13.81 -18.07 24.32
N VAL A 272 14.37 -17.33 25.29
CA VAL A 272 15.57 -17.71 26.06
C VAL A 272 15.17 -18.11 27.49
N PRO A 273 15.23 -19.41 27.86
CA PRO A 273 14.79 -19.86 29.19
C PRO A 273 15.45 -19.12 30.35
N ALA A 274 16.75 -18.84 30.25
CA ALA A 274 17.49 -18.12 31.27
C ALA A 274 16.97 -16.69 31.50
N PHE A 275 16.47 -16.01 30.45
CA PHE A 275 15.87 -14.69 30.57
C PHE A 275 14.55 -14.76 31.33
N VAL A 276 13.68 -15.72 30.99
CA VAL A 276 12.40 -15.91 31.68
C VAL A 276 12.64 -16.20 33.17
N SER A 277 13.60 -17.07 33.50
CA SER A 277 13.98 -17.32 34.90
C SER A 277 14.53 -16.08 35.60
N ALA A 278 15.32 -15.25 34.91
CA ALA A 278 15.86 -14.01 35.48
C ALA A 278 14.77 -12.96 35.76
N VAL A 279 13.76 -12.83 34.90
CA VAL A 279 12.62 -11.93 35.16
C VAL A 279 11.71 -12.47 36.25
N GLN A 280 11.55 -13.79 36.36
CA GLN A 280 10.80 -14.39 37.46
C GLN A 280 11.47 -14.17 38.82
N SER A 281 12.81 -14.16 38.88
CA SER A 281 13.53 -13.87 40.12
C SER A 281 13.57 -12.39 40.47
N ASP A 282 13.68 -11.50 39.46
CA ASP A 282 13.60 -10.05 39.62
C ASP A 282 12.59 -9.45 38.61
N PRO A 283 11.30 -9.29 38.98
CA PRO A 283 10.28 -8.75 38.10
C PRO A 283 10.33 -7.22 37.94
N SER A 284 11.34 -6.52 38.47
CA SER A 284 11.41 -5.05 38.43
C SER A 284 11.49 -4.44 37.01
N VAL A 285 11.82 -5.24 36.00
CA VAL A 285 11.72 -4.81 34.59
C VAL A 285 10.27 -4.51 34.18
N LEU A 286 9.28 -5.20 34.77
CA LEU A 286 7.86 -4.92 34.53
C LEU A 286 7.47 -3.53 35.04
N ASP A 287 7.97 -3.14 36.20
CA ASP A 287 7.75 -1.81 36.77
C ASP A 287 8.44 -0.72 35.96
N THR A 288 9.62 -1.03 35.41
CA THR A 288 10.37 -0.12 34.54
C THR A 288 9.60 0.16 33.25
N LEU A 289 9.09 -0.88 32.58
CA LEU A 289 8.28 -0.75 31.36
C LEU A 289 6.98 0.03 31.61
N ASN A 290 6.26 -0.31 32.68
CA ASN A 290 5.04 0.40 33.05
C ASN A 290 5.30 1.86 33.37
N SER A 291 6.35 2.16 34.14
CA SER A 291 6.71 3.53 34.49
C SER A 291 7.08 4.33 33.26
N PHE A 292 7.92 3.78 32.38
CA PHE A 292 8.30 4.42 31.13
C PHE A 292 7.08 4.76 30.26
N ALA A 293 6.17 3.80 30.07
CA ALA A 293 4.95 4.01 29.30
C ALA A 293 4.05 5.10 29.92
N ALA A 294 3.90 5.07 31.25
CA ALA A 294 3.03 6.00 31.97
C ALA A 294 3.59 7.43 32.05
N THR A 295 4.91 7.62 32.12
CA THR A 295 5.54 8.95 32.18
C THR A 295 5.67 9.62 30.82
N HIS A 296 5.75 8.83 29.74
CA HIS A 296 6.02 9.33 28.39
C HIS A 296 4.78 9.31 27.47
N LEU A 297 3.57 9.39 28.03
CA LEU A 297 2.34 9.49 27.23
C LEU A 297 2.33 10.68 26.25
N GLY A 298 3.15 11.71 26.48
CA GLY A 298 3.34 12.84 25.58
C GLY A 298 3.98 12.49 24.23
N LEU A 299 4.73 11.38 24.14
CA LEU A 299 5.34 10.94 22.87
C LEU A 299 4.33 10.27 21.93
N LEU A 300 3.19 9.80 22.46
CA LEU A 300 2.13 9.20 21.66
C LEU A 300 1.46 10.26 20.77
N GLY A 301 1.21 9.89 19.51
CA GLY A 301 0.76 10.79 18.44
C GLY A 301 1.87 11.61 17.79
N THR A 302 3.14 11.26 18.04
CA THR A 302 4.31 11.83 17.36
C THR A 302 5.09 10.73 16.65
N ASP A 303 6.11 11.12 15.87
CA ASP A 303 7.03 10.16 15.25
C ASP A 303 7.83 9.31 16.25
N ARG A 304 7.83 9.67 17.54
CA ARG A 304 8.48 8.92 18.63
C ARG A 304 7.54 8.01 19.40
N SER A 305 6.30 7.84 18.92
CA SER A 305 5.28 7.03 19.60
C SER A 305 5.73 5.58 19.85
N TYR A 306 6.60 5.04 18.98
CA TYR A 306 7.17 3.69 19.09
C TYR A 306 7.84 3.42 20.44
N LEU A 307 8.50 4.42 21.06
CA LEU A 307 9.14 4.24 22.36
C LEU A 307 8.10 3.86 23.42
N THR A 308 7.06 4.68 23.55
CA THR A 308 6.03 4.49 24.58
C THR A 308 5.14 3.30 24.27
N SER A 309 4.77 3.07 23.00
CA SER A 309 3.91 1.95 22.63
C SER A 309 4.63 0.60 22.79
N ASN A 310 5.91 0.52 22.43
CA ASN A 310 6.70 -0.71 22.63
C ASN A 310 6.87 -1.04 24.11
N ALA A 311 7.03 -0.03 24.99
CA ALA A 311 7.07 -0.28 26.44
C ALA A 311 5.79 -0.98 26.94
N GLY A 312 4.61 -0.52 26.50
CA GLY A 312 3.35 -1.16 26.85
C GLY A 312 3.18 -2.53 26.23
N ARG A 313 3.53 -2.68 24.94
CA ARG A 313 3.47 -3.97 24.23
C ARG A 313 4.36 -5.01 24.90
N GLU A 314 5.62 -4.69 25.17
CA GLU A 314 6.55 -5.64 25.78
C GLU A 314 6.21 -5.93 27.25
N LEU A 315 5.63 -4.97 27.98
CA LEU A 315 5.02 -5.25 29.29
C LEU A 315 3.91 -6.31 29.16
N GLY A 316 2.99 -6.11 28.22
CA GLY A 316 1.88 -7.04 27.96
C GLY A 316 2.36 -8.42 27.55
N ARG A 317 3.49 -8.54 26.84
CA ARG A 317 4.05 -9.81 26.38
C ARG A 317 4.41 -10.77 27.52
N PHE A 318 4.68 -10.26 28.72
CA PHE A 318 4.87 -11.08 29.92
C PHE A 318 3.61 -11.78 30.44
N LEU A 319 2.42 -11.45 29.91
CA LEU A 319 1.18 -12.19 30.19
C LEU A 319 1.26 -13.67 29.78
N GLN A 320 2.18 -14.03 28.88
CA GLN A 320 2.38 -15.44 28.49
C GLN A 320 3.00 -16.30 29.60
N HIS A 321 3.52 -15.70 30.68
CA HIS A 321 4.28 -16.40 31.72
C HIS A 321 3.45 -16.52 33.01
N PRO A 322 2.95 -17.73 33.36
CA PRO A 322 2.03 -17.91 34.49
C PRO A 322 2.55 -17.38 35.84
N ALA A 323 3.85 -17.52 36.10
CA ALA A 323 4.49 -17.06 37.34
C ALA A 323 4.47 -15.53 37.52
N LEU A 324 4.30 -14.77 36.43
CA LEU A 324 4.34 -13.31 36.45
C LEU A 324 2.94 -12.68 36.42
N LEU A 325 1.88 -13.46 36.18
CA LEU A 325 0.51 -12.96 35.98
C LEU A 325 0.04 -12.02 37.10
N SER A 326 0.22 -12.39 38.36
CA SER A 326 -0.22 -11.56 39.50
C SER A 326 0.39 -10.17 39.51
N ARG A 327 1.58 -9.99 38.92
CA ARG A 327 2.25 -8.69 38.78
C ARG A 327 1.89 -7.98 37.49
N VAL A 328 1.90 -8.66 36.34
CA VAL A 328 1.73 -8.00 35.04
C VAL A 328 0.28 -7.59 34.75
N ARG A 329 -0.73 -8.37 35.18
CA ARG A 329 -2.15 -8.06 34.93
C ARG A 329 -2.56 -6.64 35.37
N PRO A 330 -2.31 -6.21 36.63
CA PRO A 330 -2.70 -4.87 37.08
C PRO A 330 -1.93 -3.76 36.35
N LEU A 331 -0.67 -4.01 35.94
CA LEU A 331 0.13 -3.03 35.19
C LEU A 331 -0.40 -2.87 33.76
N ALA A 332 -0.67 -3.97 33.06
CA ALA A 332 -1.28 -3.95 31.73
C ALA A 332 -2.65 -3.25 31.76
N ARG A 333 -3.50 -3.56 32.75
CA ARG A 333 -4.79 -2.88 32.95
C ARG A 333 -4.61 -1.39 33.20
N ASN A 334 -3.59 -0.98 33.96
CA ASN A 334 -3.30 0.43 34.21
C ASN A 334 -2.98 1.21 32.92
N LEU A 335 -2.19 0.61 32.01
CA LEU A 335 -1.89 1.25 30.72
C LEU A 335 -3.12 1.32 29.82
N LEU A 336 -3.94 0.27 29.78
CA LEU A 336 -5.20 0.27 29.03
C LEU A 336 -6.18 1.33 29.54
N THR A 337 -6.26 1.61 30.84
CA THR A 337 -7.15 2.64 31.38
C THR A 337 -6.61 4.07 31.20
N ARG A 338 -5.33 4.24 30.88
CA ARG A 338 -4.67 5.53 30.60
C ARG A 338 -4.61 5.88 29.11
N SER A 339 -5.00 4.94 28.25
CA SER A 339 -4.98 5.07 26.80
C SER A 339 -6.36 4.73 26.25
N ALA A 340 -6.56 4.99 24.97
CA ALA A 340 -7.83 4.77 24.28
C ALA A 340 -7.60 3.99 22.99
N ILE A 341 -8.62 3.24 22.57
CA ILE A 341 -8.60 2.42 21.35
C ILE A 341 -8.39 3.23 20.06
N THR A 342 -8.73 4.52 20.06
CA THR A 342 -8.51 5.45 18.94
C THR A 342 -7.80 6.73 19.38
N GLY A 343 -7.35 7.51 18.40
CA GLY A 343 -6.72 8.81 18.61
C GLY A 343 -5.28 8.73 19.14
N ARG A 344 -4.84 9.81 19.79
CA ARG A 344 -3.42 10.05 20.11
C ARG A 344 -2.72 8.90 20.84
N THR A 345 -3.42 8.19 21.72
CA THR A 345 -2.84 7.11 22.55
C THR A 345 -3.08 5.69 22.02
N ALA A 346 -3.63 5.56 20.81
CA ALA A 346 -4.06 4.27 20.26
C ALA A 346 -2.94 3.24 20.18
N SER A 347 -1.74 3.61 19.73
CA SER A 347 -0.62 2.67 19.61
C SER A 347 -0.23 2.00 20.94
N LEU A 348 -0.33 2.71 22.07
CA LEU A 348 -0.15 2.12 23.39
C LEU A 348 -1.31 1.17 23.74
N TRP A 349 -2.55 1.61 23.55
CA TRP A 349 -3.73 0.82 23.90
C TRP A 349 -3.76 -0.50 23.10
N VAL A 350 -3.61 -0.40 21.78
CA VAL A 350 -3.64 -1.55 20.85
C VAL A 350 -2.50 -2.50 21.14
N GLY A 351 -1.28 -1.99 21.38
CA GLY A 351 -0.12 -2.82 21.72
C GLY A 351 -0.33 -3.65 22.99
N VAL A 352 -0.92 -3.07 24.05
CA VAL A 352 -1.23 -3.80 25.29
C VAL A 352 -2.41 -4.75 25.10
N ALA A 353 -3.47 -4.29 24.42
CA ALA A 353 -4.70 -5.05 24.20
C ALA A 353 -4.44 -6.32 23.37
N GLU A 354 -3.61 -6.22 22.33
CA GLU A 354 -3.19 -7.34 21.50
C GLU A 354 -2.50 -8.43 22.32
N MET A 355 -1.58 -8.06 23.22
CA MET A 355 -0.91 -9.02 24.10
C MET A 355 -1.89 -9.68 25.07
N ALA A 356 -2.83 -8.91 25.62
CA ALA A 356 -3.86 -9.45 26.50
C ALA A 356 -4.80 -10.44 25.78
N ASP A 357 -5.26 -10.09 24.57
CA ASP A 357 -6.08 -10.98 23.73
C ASP A 357 -5.35 -12.27 23.33
N SER A 358 -4.02 -12.18 23.16
CA SER A 358 -3.20 -13.31 22.72
C SER A 358 -2.78 -14.23 23.86
N TYR A 359 -2.35 -13.66 24.99
CA TYR A 359 -1.67 -14.41 26.05
C TYR A 359 -2.50 -14.59 27.32
N ASP A 360 -3.57 -13.82 27.51
CA ASP A 360 -4.47 -13.92 28.67
C ASP A 360 -5.95 -13.90 28.26
N ARG A 361 -6.25 -14.49 27.09
CA ARG A 361 -7.58 -14.48 26.45
C ARG A 361 -8.71 -14.95 27.36
N THR A 362 -8.44 -15.91 28.25
CA THR A 362 -9.44 -16.42 29.20
C THR A 362 -9.90 -15.37 30.22
N ASN A 363 -9.15 -14.27 30.37
CA ASN A 363 -9.47 -13.13 31.22
C ASN A 363 -9.77 -11.87 30.39
N CYS A 364 -10.15 -12.01 29.12
CA CYS A 364 -10.38 -10.87 28.22
C CYS A 364 -11.34 -9.81 28.79
N SER A 365 -12.35 -10.18 29.58
CA SER A 365 -13.29 -9.23 30.20
C SER A 365 -12.60 -8.30 31.21
N TYR A 366 -11.52 -8.76 31.85
CA TYR A 366 -10.73 -7.93 32.75
C TYR A 366 -10.02 -6.79 32.01
N TYR A 367 -9.64 -7.01 30.74
CA TYR A 367 -8.96 -6.02 29.90
C TYR A 367 -9.89 -5.27 28.96
N ASP A 368 -11.12 -5.74 28.80
CA ASP A 368 -12.07 -5.28 27.79
C ASP A 368 -11.63 -5.64 26.35
N THR A 369 -11.11 -6.86 26.15
CA THR A 369 -10.49 -7.32 24.88
C THR A 369 -11.14 -8.55 24.23
N CYS A 370 -12.29 -9.04 24.70
CA CYS A 370 -12.85 -10.33 24.26
C CYS A 370 -13.13 -10.44 22.74
N ASP A 371 -13.45 -9.32 22.10
CA ASP A 371 -13.70 -9.22 20.67
C ASP A 371 -12.80 -8.15 20.02
N LEU A 372 -11.51 -8.15 20.41
CA LEU A 372 -10.56 -7.10 20.08
C LEU A 372 -10.57 -6.76 18.58
N GLN A 373 -10.39 -7.74 17.70
CA GLN A 373 -10.29 -7.52 16.25
C GLN A 373 -11.54 -6.84 15.69
N ARG A 374 -12.73 -7.30 16.09
CA ARG A 374 -14.00 -6.69 15.67
C ARG A 374 -14.12 -5.26 16.19
N ARG A 375 -13.84 -5.03 17.47
CA ARG A 375 -13.92 -3.69 18.07
C ARG A 375 -12.97 -2.69 17.42
N LEU A 376 -11.76 -3.13 17.12
CA LEU A 376 -10.80 -2.34 16.37
C LEU A 376 -11.39 -1.99 15.01
N ALA A 377 -11.82 -2.99 14.23
CA ALA A 377 -12.37 -2.77 12.90
C ALA A 377 -13.60 -1.83 12.92
N ASP A 378 -14.51 -2.00 13.87
CA ASP A 378 -15.71 -1.15 14.02
C ASP A 378 -15.37 0.28 14.46
N SER A 379 -14.28 0.47 15.22
CA SER A 379 -13.85 1.78 15.71
C SER A 379 -13.02 2.57 14.70
N VAL A 380 -12.29 1.86 13.81
CA VAL A 380 -11.29 2.46 12.92
C VAL A 380 -11.77 2.41 11.47
N LEU A 381 -12.20 1.26 10.95
CA LEU A 381 -12.61 1.09 9.54
C LEU A 381 -14.10 1.40 9.36
N THR A 382 -14.47 2.64 9.65
CA THR A 382 -15.87 3.09 9.71
C THR A 382 -16.53 3.29 8.35
N VAL A 383 -15.73 3.50 7.29
CA VAL A 383 -16.21 3.57 5.91
C VAL A 383 -16.38 2.15 5.38
N ASN A 384 -17.57 1.85 4.85
CA ASN A 384 -17.86 0.56 4.22
C ASN A 384 -18.58 0.80 2.89
N HIS A 385 -17.86 0.60 1.79
CA HIS A 385 -18.31 0.97 0.44
C HIS A 385 -18.19 -0.22 -0.52
N THR A 386 -19.29 -0.54 -1.20
CA THR A 386 -19.32 -1.63 -2.20
C THR A 386 -19.04 -1.05 -3.58
N CYS A 387 -17.88 -1.38 -4.16
CA CYS A 387 -17.55 -1.00 -5.55
C CYS A 387 -18.29 -1.88 -6.55
N SER A 388 -18.41 -3.18 -6.26
CA SER A 388 -19.06 -4.19 -7.12
C SER A 388 -19.49 -5.40 -6.29
N PRO A 389 -20.19 -6.39 -6.87
CA PRO A 389 -20.45 -7.65 -6.18
C PRO A 389 -19.20 -8.42 -5.73
N SER A 390 -18.03 -8.15 -6.32
CA SER A 390 -16.75 -8.81 -6.01
C SER A 390 -15.74 -7.93 -5.24
N ILE A 391 -16.01 -6.64 -5.07
CA ILE A 391 -15.04 -5.69 -4.47
C ILE A 391 -15.73 -4.80 -3.44
N ARG A 392 -15.17 -4.76 -2.23
CA ARG A 392 -15.60 -3.87 -1.14
C ARG A 392 -14.41 -3.11 -0.56
N ILE A 393 -14.54 -1.80 -0.41
CA ILE A 393 -13.57 -0.98 0.32
C ILE A 393 -14.06 -0.81 1.76
N ARG A 394 -13.19 -1.11 2.72
CA ARG A 394 -13.37 -0.80 4.15
C ARG A 394 -12.28 0.18 4.54
N ALA A 395 -12.63 1.44 4.79
CA ALA A 395 -11.62 2.48 5.02
C ALA A 395 -11.79 3.17 6.37
N GLN A 396 -10.70 3.73 6.87
CA GLN A 396 -10.72 4.61 8.03
C GLN A 396 -11.36 5.95 7.67
N GLU A 397 -10.78 6.63 6.68
CA GLU A 397 -11.30 7.86 6.11
C GLU A 397 -11.05 7.88 4.60
N MET A 398 -12.10 8.16 3.82
CA MET A 398 -12.02 8.44 2.39
C MET A 398 -13.24 9.29 2.00
N THR A 399 -13.03 10.31 1.18
CA THR A 399 -14.12 11.10 0.58
C THR A 399 -14.88 10.28 -0.47
N ALA A 400 -16.09 10.72 -0.81
CA ALA A 400 -16.90 10.08 -1.85
C ALA A 400 -16.18 10.05 -3.22
N THR A 401 -15.41 11.09 -3.56
CA THR A 401 -14.62 11.14 -4.79
C THR A 401 -13.47 10.13 -4.77
N GLN A 402 -12.69 10.08 -3.68
CA GLN A 402 -11.61 9.10 -3.53
C GLN A 402 -12.14 7.66 -3.60
N LEU A 403 -13.27 7.37 -2.97
CA LEU A 403 -13.92 6.06 -3.08
C LEU A 403 -14.31 5.74 -4.53
N ALA A 404 -14.94 6.67 -5.22
CA ALA A 404 -15.38 6.48 -6.60
C ALA A 404 -14.19 6.26 -7.56
N ASP A 405 -13.10 7.00 -7.38
CA ASP A 405 -11.90 6.89 -8.21
C ASP A 405 -11.13 5.59 -7.92
N SER A 406 -10.97 5.21 -6.64
CA SER A 406 -10.38 3.91 -6.27
C SER A 406 -11.21 2.74 -6.80
N CYS A 407 -12.54 2.77 -6.67
CA CYS A 407 -13.41 1.74 -7.26
C CYS A 407 -13.28 1.66 -8.77
N ARG A 408 -13.20 2.82 -9.46
CA ARG A 408 -13.01 2.85 -10.93
C ARG A 408 -11.67 2.25 -11.33
N SER A 409 -10.59 2.55 -10.58
CA SER A 409 -9.27 1.98 -10.84
C SER A 409 -9.28 0.46 -10.70
N LEU A 410 -9.84 -0.07 -9.60
CA LEU A 410 -9.92 -1.52 -9.37
C LEU A 410 -10.75 -2.24 -10.44
N LEU A 411 -11.93 -1.70 -10.79
CA LEU A 411 -12.80 -2.27 -11.81
C LEU A 411 -12.17 -2.27 -13.21
N ASN A 412 -11.45 -1.21 -13.56
CA ASN A 412 -10.77 -1.13 -14.84
C ASN A 412 -9.53 -2.05 -14.89
N GLN A 413 -8.80 -2.18 -13.77
CA GLN A 413 -7.70 -3.14 -13.67
C GLN A 413 -8.18 -4.58 -13.78
N ASP A 414 -9.32 -4.92 -13.16
CA ASP A 414 -9.97 -6.23 -13.26
C ASP A 414 -10.21 -6.60 -14.73
N ALA A 415 -10.82 -5.69 -15.51
CA ALA A 415 -11.03 -5.88 -16.93
C ALA A 415 -9.71 -5.99 -17.73
N TYR A 416 -8.71 -5.15 -17.42
CA TYR A 416 -7.39 -5.19 -18.05
C TYR A 416 -6.69 -6.54 -17.81
N PHE A 417 -6.69 -7.02 -16.57
CA PHE A 417 -6.08 -8.29 -16.17
C PHE A 417 -6.68 -9.46 -16.96
N HIS A 418 -8.00 -9.56 -16.99
CA HIS A 418 -8.69 -10.63 -17.71
C HIS A 418 -8.40 -10.61 -19.22
N ASP A 419 -8.30 -9.42 -19.81
CA ASP A 419 -7.88 -9.29 -21.21
C ASP A 419 -6.41 -9.66 -21.40
N LEU A 420 -5.53 -9.39 -20.43
CA LEU A 420 -4.12 -9.76 -20.53
C LEU A 420 -3.92 -11.28 -20.47
N VAL A 421 -4.55 -11.96 -19.51
CA VAL A 421 -4.28 -13.39 -19.23
C VAL A 421 -5.23 -14.36 -19.92
N LYS A 422 -6.31 -13.84 -20.54
CA LYS A 422 -7.29 -14.61 -21.32
C LYS A 422 -7.86 -15.83 -20.56
N ASP A 423 -8.19 -15.64 -19.30
CA ASP A 423 -8.79 -16.66 -18.41
C ASP A 423 -10.30 -16.88 -18.66
N GLY A 424 -10.94 -15.97 -19.38
CA GLY A 424 -12.39 -15.99 -19.61
C GLY A 424 -13.19 -15.62 -18.36
N ASN A 425 -12.58 -14.88 -17.43
CA ASN A 425 -13.16 -14.41 -16.16
C ASN A 425 -13.63 -15.57 -15.27
N ARG A 426 -12.88 -16.68 -15.25
CA ARG A 426 -13.23 -17.89 -14.50
C ARG A 426 -12.17 -18.16 -13.45
N PRO A 427 -12.53 -18.14 -12.15
CA PRO A 427 -11.60 -18.51 -11.10
C PRO A 427 -11.02 -19.90 -11.35
N VAL A 428 -9.79 -20.13 -10.88
CA VAL A 428 -9.18 -21.45 -10.88
C VAL A 428 -10.06 -22.44 -10.12
N SER A 429 -9.99 -23.71 -10.51
CA SER A 429 -10.76 -24.76 -9.84
C SER A 429 -10.43 -24.78 -8.34
N GLY A 430 -11.46 -24.82 -7.49
CA GLY A 430 -11.28 -24.91 -6.04
C GLY A 430 -11.17 -23.57 -5.31
N ASP A 431 -11.10 -22.42 -6.01
CA ASP A 431 -11.27 -21.12 -5.37
C ASP A 431 -12.77 -20.84 -5.13
N ASN A 432 -13.15 -20.66 -3.87
CA ASN A 432 -14.50 -20.37 -3.40
C ASN A 432 -14.68 -18.91 -2.93
N ASN A 433 -13.68 -18.05 -3.13
CA ASN A 433 -13.78 -16.65 -2.79
C ASN A 433 -14.87 -15.97 -3.64
N THR A 434 -15.44 -14.89 -3.14
CA THR A 434 -16.51 -14.15 -3.83
C THR A 434 -16.24 -12.65 -3.83
N ILE A 435 -15.80 -12.11 -2.70
CA ILE A 435 -15.60 -10.68 -2.49
C ILE A 435 -14.23 -10.47 -1.87
N ILE A 436 -13.42 -9.57 -2.40
CA ILE A 436 -12.24 -9.04 -1.72
C ILE A 436 -12.60 -7.80 -0.89
N GLU A 437 -12.07 -7.73 0.33
CA GLU A 437 -12.05 -6.50 1.13
C GLU A 437 -10.74 -5.74 0.93
N VAL A 438 -10.82 -4.53 0.41
CA VAL A 438 -9.71 -3.57 0.36
C VAL A 438 -9.79 -2.71 1.62
N CYS A 439 -8.96 -3.03 2.62
CA CYS A 439 -8.92 -2.37 3.92
C CYS A 439 -7.90 -1.22 3.89
N VAL A 440 -8.36 0.03 4.02
CA VAL A 440 -7.51 1.25 3.85
C VAL A 440 -7.44 2.05 5.14
N PHE A 441 -6.26 2.15 5.73
CA PHE A 441 -5.99 3.05 6.86
C PHE A 441 -5.66 4.48 6.39
N ASP A 442 -5.94 5.48 7.22
CA ASP A 442 -5.76 6.91 6.85
C ASP A 442 -4.28 7.31 6.74
N SER A 443 -3.40 6.56 7.40
CA SER A 443 -1.97 6.84 7.39
C SER A 443 -1.14 5.58 7.60
N SER A 444 0.15 5.67 7.26
CA SER A 444 1.12 4.62 7.59
C SER A 444 1.27 4.40 9.11
N THR A 445 1.02 5.44 9.90
CA THR A 445 1.01 5.36 11.38
C THR A 445 -0.20 4.59 11.90
N ASP A 446 -1.38 4.79 11.31
CA ASP A 446 -2.58 4.02 11.66
C ASP A 446 -2.46 2.56 11.21
N TYR A 447 -1.88 2.32 10.03
CA TYR A 447 -1.56 0.97 9.56
C TYR A 447 -0.68 0.21 10.56
N GLN A 448 0.44 0.81 10.99
CA GLN A 448 1.31 0.21 12.02
C GLN A 448 0.62 0.01 13.37
N THR A 449 -0.29 0.92 13.73
CA THR A 449 -1.00 0.87 15.01
C THR A 449 -2.02 -0.28 15.03
N TYR A 450 -2.76 -0.48 13.95
CA TYR A 450 -3.97 -1.28 13.97
C TYR A 450 -3.90 -2.57 13.16
N ALA A 451 -3.25 -2.55 11.99
CA ALA A 451 -3.37 -3.63 11.01
C ALA A 451 -2.82 -4.95 11.54
N GLY A 452 -1.69 -4.91 12.26
CA GLY A 452 -1.11 -6.07 12.93
C GLY A 452 -2.06 -6.72 13.94
N ALA A 453 -2.76 -5.92 14.75
CA ALA A 453 -3.69 -6.43 15.76
C ALA A 453 -5.02 -6.89 15.17
N MET A 454 -5.49 -6.27 14.09
CA MET A 454 -6.75 -6.63 13.41
C MET A 454 -6.60 -7.88 12.53
N PHE A 455 -5.53 -7.94 11.75
CA PHE A 455 -5.36 -8.89 10.65
C PHE A 455 -4.18 -9.86 10.84
N GLY A 456 -3.37 -9.64 11.88
CA GLY A 456 -2.18 -10.46 12.16
C GLY A 456 -1.14 -10.34 11.06
N ILE A 457 -0.76 -9.13 10.66
CA ILE A 457 0.19 -8.89 9.57
C ILE A 457 1.47 -8.24 10.07
N ASP A 458 2.56 -8.38 9.32
CA ASP A 458 3.68 -7.45 9.47
C ASP A 458 3.22 -6.11 8.91
N THR A 459 3.66 -5.02 9.54
CA THR A 459 3.27 -3.66 9.14
C THR A 459 4.45 -2.87 8.56
N ASN A 460 5.64 -3.46 8.47
CA ASN A 460 6.81 -2.86 7.82
C ASN A 460 6.81 -3.14 6.32
N ASN A 461 5.72 -2.77 5.64
CA ASN A 461 5.52 -2.97 4.21
C ASN A 461 4.60 -1.90 3.61
N GLY A 462 4.52 -1.88 2.27
CA GLY A 462 3.67 -0.99 1.51
C GLY A 462 2.18 -1.38 1.48
N GLY A 463 1.79 -2.44 2.18
CA GLY A 463 0.50 -3.11 2.03
C GLY A 463 0.72 -4.62 1.95
N MET A 464 -0.36 -5.39 2.10
CA MET A 464 -0.28 -6.83 2.03
C MET A 464 -1.61 -7.47 1.59
N TYR A 465 -1.52 -8.39 0.64
CA TYR A 465 -2.59 -9.33 0.29
C TYR A 465 -2.60 -10.56 1.20
N LEU A 466 -3.71 -10.70 1.92
CA LEU A 466 -4.08 -11.85 2.73
C LEU A 466 -5.07 -12.71 1.95
N GLU A 467 -4.55 -13.74 1.30
CA GLU A 467 -5.35 -14.69 0.53
C GLU A 467 -6.17 -15.61 1.43
N GLY A 468 -5.55 -16.12 2.50
CA GLY A 468 -6.13 -17.17 3.34
C GLY A 468 -6.10 -18.55 2.66
N ASP A 469 -7.17 -19.33 2.85
CA ASP A 469 -7.37 -20.61 2.15
C ASP A 469 -8.53 -20.44 1.15
N PRO A 470 -8.24 -20.27 -0.15
CA PRO A 470 -9.27 -19.99 -1.14
C PRO A 470 -10.28 -21.13 -1.27
N ALA A 471 -9.95 -22.36 -0.87
CA ALA A 471 -10.87 -23.50 -0.90
C ALA A 471 -11.80 -23.54 0.33
N ALA A 472 -11.43 -22.88 1.43
CA ALA A 472 -12.22 -22.90 2.66
C ALA A 472 -13.53 -22.11 2.53
N ALA A 473 -14.63 -22.72 2.99
CA ALA A 473 -15.91 -22.04 3.08
C ALA A 473 -15.82 -20.85 4.07
N GLY A 474 -16.20 -19.66 3.61
CA GLY A 474 -16.13 -18.44 4.42
C GLY A 474 -14.75 -17.78 4.47
N ASN A 475 -13.80 -18.20 3.62
CA ASN A 475 -12.57 -17.45 3.42
C ASN A 475 -12.89 -16.03 2.95
N GLN A 476 -12.17 -15.05 3.48
CA GLN A 476 -12.36 -13.63 3.16
C GLN A 476 -11.01 -13.05 2.76
N PRO A 477 -10.70 -12.98 1.45
CA PRO A 477 -9.47 -12.39 0.97
C PRO A 477 -9.47 -10.90 1.28
N ARG A 478 -8.30 -10.37 1.68
CA ARG A 478 -8.15 -8.95 2.01
C ARG A 478 -6.88 -8.38 1.42
N PHE A 479 -6.98 -7.22 0.80
CA PHE A 479 -5.84 -6.34 0.60
C PHE A 479 -5.85 -5.31 1.73
N VAL A 480 -4.80 -5.26 2.54
CA VAL A 480 -4.67 -4.33 3.67
C VAL A 480 -3.61 -3.29 3.35
N ALA A 481 -3.98 -2.00 3.41
CA ALA A 481 -3.20 -0.89 2.87
C ALA A 481 -3.42 0.41 3.66
N TYR A 482 -2.75 1.49 3.24
CA TYR A 482 -2.95 2.84 3.78
C TYR A 482 -2.85 3.90 2.69
N GLU A 483 -3.32 5.11 3.00
CA GLU A 483 -3.07 6.28 2.15
C GLU A 483 -1.56 6.61 2.10
N ALA A 484 -1.04 6.84 0.91
CA ALA A 484 0.30 7.36 0.68
C ALA A 484 0.37 8.86 1.09
N GLU A 485 0.42 9.12 2.40
CA GLU A 485 0.35 10.48 2.98
C GLU A 485 1.39 11.48 2.43
N TRP A 486 2.48 11.00 1.82
CA TRP A 486 3.52 11.81 1.21
C TRP A 486 3.15 12.40 -0.16
N VAL A 487 2.09 11.92 -0.83
CA VAL A 487 1.62 12.51 -2.10
C VAL A 487 0.57 13.60 -1.91
N ARG A 488 0.20 13.92 -0.67
CA ARG A 488 -0.78 14.96 -0.35
C ARG A 488 -0.38 16.32 -0.98
N PRO A 489 -1.35 17.09 -1.53
CA PRO A 489 -2.80 16.92 -1.39
C PRO A 489 -3.45 15.93 -2.39
N ALA A 490 -2.68 15.27 -3.26
CA ALA A 490 -3.21 14.16 -4.04
C ALA A 490 -3.53 12.97 -3.11
N PHE A 491 -4.39 12.07 -3.58
CA PHE A 491 -4.76 10.87 -2.83
C PHE A 491 -4.37 9.63 -3.63
N GLU A 492 -3.70 8.71 -2.96
CA GLU A 492 -3.33 7.42 -3.49
C GLU A 492 -3.39 6.39 -2.36
N ILE A 493 -3.95 5.21 -2.63
CA ILE A 493 -3.79 4.05 -1.75
C ILE A 493 -2.48 3.41 -2.14
N TRP A 494 -1.56 3.31 -1.19
CA TRP A 494 -0.21 2.82 -1.46
C TRP A 494 -0.23 1.40 -2.04
N ASN A 495 0.47 1.20 -3.17
CA ASN A 495 0.54 -0.04 -3.96
C ASN A 495 -0.79 -0.66 -4.40
N LEU A 496 -1.86 0.14 -4.51
CA LEU A 496 -3.20 -0.38 -4.81
C LEU A 496 -3.24 -1.36 -5.98
N ASN A 497 -2.66 -0.98 -7.12
CA ASN A 497 -2.73 -1.78 -8.33
C ASN A 497 -1.75 -2.96 -8.31
N HIS A 498 -0.63 -2.87 -7.61
CA HIS A 498 0.28 -4.00 -7.43
C HIS A 498 -0.41 -5.09 -6.59
N GLU A 499 -0.90 -4.73 -5.41
CA GLU A 499 -1.50 -5.68 -4.46
C GLU A 499 -2.83 -6.26 -4.93
N TYR A 500 -3.62 -5.46 -5.67
CA TYR A 500 -4.83 -5.99 -6.29
C TYR A 500 -4.51 -7.04 -7.37
N THR A 501 -3.36 -6.95 -8.04
CA THR A 501 -2.91 -8.00 -8.97
C THR A 501 -2.69 -9.32 -8.25
N HIS A 502 -2.12 -9.32 -7.04
CA HIS A 502 -1.92 -10.57 -6.28
C HIS A 502 -3.25 -11.30 -6.00
N TYR A 503 -4.32 -10.56 -5.73
CA TYR A 503 -5.66 -11.13 -5.63
C TYR A 503 -6.14 -11.75 -6.95
N LEU A 504 -5.97 -11.03 -8.06
CA LEU A 504 -6.38 -11.51 -9.37
C LEU A 504 -5.56 -12.74 -9.81
N ASP A 505 -4.25 -12.70 -9.66
CA ASP A 505 -3.33 -13.80 -9.96
C ASP A 505 -3.66 -15.04 -9.12
N GLY A 506 -3.83 -14.89 -7.80
CA GLY A 506 -4.24 -15.97 -6.90
C GLY A 506 -5.60 -16.58 -7.24
N ARG A 507 -6.56 -15.75 -7.68
CA ARG A 507 -7.92 -16.22 -7.99
C ARG A 507 -8.07 -16.84 -9.37
N TYR A 508 -7.33 -16.35 -10.37
CA TYR A 508 -7.59 -16.65 -11.79
C TYR A 508 -6.45 -17.37 -12.50
N ASP A 509 -5.23 -17.29 -11.98
CA ASP A 509 -4.04 -17.87 -12.61
C ASP A 509 -3.34 -18.93 -11.75
N MET A 510 -3.28 -18.76 -10.43
CA MET A 510 -2.55 -19.65 -9.54
C MET A 510 -3.48 -20.59 -8.78
N TYR A 511 -3.38 -21.90 -9.01
CA TYR A 511 -4.23 -22.87 -8.32
C TYR A 511 -3.91 -23.06 -6.84
N GLY A 512 -4.92 -22.97 -5.98
CA GLY A 512 -4.78 -23.21 -4.54
C GLY A 512 -4.19 -22.01 -3.81
N ASP A 513 -3.79 -22.20 -2.55
CA ASP A 513 -3.21 -21.09 -1.77
C ASP A 513 -1.77 -20.76 -2.17
N PHE A 514 -1.28 -19.62 -1.70
CA PHE A 514 0.09 -19.12 -1.91
C PHE A 514 1.17 -20.16 -1.59
N GLY A 515 0.94 -20.99 -0.58
CA GLY A 515 1.86 -22.07 -0.22
C GLY A 515 1.98 -23.15 -1.30
N ALA A 516 0.89 -23.43 -2.03
CA ALA A 516 0.93 -24.31 -3.20
C ALA A 516 1.71 -23.66 -4.36
N GLY A 517 1.47 -22.36 -4.60
CA GLY A 517 2.09 -21.58 -5.68
C GLY A 517 3.60 -21.46 -5.58
N VAL A 518 4.18 -21.50 -4.38
CA VAL A 518 5.63 -21.36 -4.14
C VAL A 518 6.36 -22.68 -3.87
N THR A 519 5.74 -23.82 -4.18
CA THR A 519 6.40 -25.15 -4.09
C THR A 519 7.54 -25.33 -5.10
N THR A 520 7.56 -24.51 -6.15
CA THR A 520 8.67 -24.34 -7.08
C THR A 520 9.01 -22.84 -7.16
N PRO A 521 10.19 -22.44 -7.67
CA PRO A 521 10.53 -21.02 -7.82
C PRO A 521 9.58 -20.32 -8.80
N THR A 522 8.61 -19.56 -8.26
CA THR A 522 7.59 -18.82 -9.01
C THR A 522 7.62 -17.32 -8.74
N ILE A 523 8.55 -16.83 -7.91
CA ILE A 523 8.56 -15.42 -7.47
C ILE A 523 8.86 -14.45 -8.63
N TRP A 524 9.60 -14.90 -9.64
CA TRP A 524 9.77 -14.14 -10.89
C TRP A 524 8.42 -13.80 -11.55
N TRP A 525 7.44 -14.72 -11.42
CA TRP A 525 6.07 -14.52 -11.89
C TRP A 525 5.27 -13.73 -10.86
N ILE A 526 5.10 -14.21 -9.63
CA ILE A 526 4.19 -13.59 -8.65
C ILE A 526 4.46 -12.09 -8.52
N GLU A 527 5.70 -11.71 -8.20
CA GLU A 527 6.05 -10.30 -7.98
C GLU A 527 6.28 -9.57 -9.29
N GLY A 528 6.94 -10.20 -10.26
CA GLY A 528 7.18 -9.60 -11.57
C GLY A 528 5.89 -9.31 -12.36
N PHE A 529 4.87 -10.15 -12.19
CA PHE A 529 3.57 -10.03 -12.84
C PHE A 529 2.71 -8.99 -12.16
N ALA A 530 2.71 -8.92 -10.83
CA ALA A 530 2.09 -7.82 -10.10
C ALA A 530 2.64 -6.46 -10.51
N GLU A 531 3.97 -6.36 -10.63
CA GLU A 531 4.62 -5.15 -11.17
C GLU A 531 4.23 -4.89 -12.62
N TYR A 532 4.27 -5.92 -13.47
CA TYR A 532 3.97 -5.77 -14.89
C TYR A 532 2.53 -5.28 -15.12
N VAL A 533 1.56 -5.88 -14.43
CA VAL A 533 0.16 -5.46 -14.51
C VAL A 533 0.01 -4.06 -13.94
N SER A 534 0.54 -3.77 -12.75
CA SER A 534 0.42 -2.46 -12.10
C SER A 534 0.94 -1.34 -12.99
N TYR A 535 2.16 -1.47 -13.51
CA TYR A 535 2.79 -0.44 -14.33
C TYR A 535 2.16 -0.31 -15.71
N SER A 536 1.80 -1.43 -16.34
CA SER A 536 1.22 -1.39 -17.69
C SER A 536 -0.22 -0.87 -17.66
N TYR A 537 -1.01 -1.27 -16.66
CA TYR A 537 -2.36 -0.77 -16.44
C TYR A 537 -2.38 0.75 -16.15
N ARG A 538 -1.50 1.21 -15.25
CA ARG A 538 -1.36 2.64 -14.92
C ARG A 538 -0.67 3.44 -16.04
N LYS A 539 -0.06 2.76 -17.01
CA LYS A 539 0.76 3.33 -18.10
C LYS A 539 1.94 4.16 -17.59
N VAL A 540 2.52 3.72 -16.48
CA VAL A 540 3.70 4.35 -15.88
C VAL A 540 4.94 3.62 -16.38
N VAL A 541 6.02 4.34 -16.62
CA VAL A 541 7.32 3.73 -16.92
C VAL A 541 7.95 3.26 -15.62
N TYR A 542 8.38 2.00 -15.56
CA TYR A 542 9.15 1.50 -14.44
C TYR A 542 10.63 1.91 -14.61
N ASP A 543 10.94 3.17 -14.32
CA ASP A 543 12.27 3.76 -14.57
C ASP A 543 13.39 2.98 -13.87
N ALA A 544 13.17 2.53 -12.64
CA ALA A 544 14.15 1.73 -11.92
C ALA A 544 14.44 0.38 -12.61
N ALA A 545 13.41 -0.31 -13.13
CA ALA A 545 13.60 -1.53 -13.90
C ALA A 545 14.28 -1.26 -15.26
N VAL A 546 13.93 -0.17 -15.94
CA VAL A 546 14.63 0.25 -17.17
C VAL A 546 16.12 0.54 -16.91
N ALA A 547 16.45 1.13 -15.76
CA ALA A 547 17.84 1.33 -15.34
C ALA A 547 18.57 0.01 -15.07
N GLU A 548 17.90 -1.01 -14.50
CA GLU A 548 18.47 -2.35 -14.37
C GLU A 548 18.68 -3.02 -15.74
N ALA A 549 17.74 -2.85 -16.69
CA ALA A 549 17.86 -3.40 -18.04
C ALA A 549 19.15 -2.92 -18.74
N ALA A 550 19.54 -1.66 -18.53
CA ALA A 550 20.79 -1.10 -19.04
C ALA A 550 22.05 -1.82 -18.52
N ARG A 551 21.99 -2.40 -17.31
CA ARG A 551 23.11 -3.12 -16.70
C ARG A 551 23.28 -4.53 -17.23
N ARG A 552 22.21 -5.13 -17.78
CA ARG A 552 22.22 -6.49 -18.37
C ARG A 552 22.78 -7.56 -17.42
N THR A 553 22.49 -7.42 -16.13
CA THR A 553 23.07 -8.24 -15.04
C THR A 553 22.74 -9.73 -15.16
N TYR A 554 21.48 -10.07 -15.49
CA TYR A 554 21.01 -11.46 -15.51
C TYR A 554 20.64 -11.94 -16.92
N ALA A 555 20.99 -13.19 -17.22
CA ALA A 555 20.35 -13.95 -18.28
C ALA A 555 18.92 -14.30 -17.86
N LEU A 556 17.98 -14.37 -18.81
CA LEU A 556 16.58 -14.68 -18.53
C LEU A 556 16.45 -16.05 -17.84
N SER A 557 17.22 -17.03 -18.30
CA SER A 557 17.27 -18.38 -17.73
C SER A 557 17.60 -18.44 -16.23
N THR A 558 18.35 -17.46 -15.72
CA THR A 558 18.68 -17.36 -14.29
C THR A 558 17.51 -16.87 -13.44
N LEU A 559 16.60 -16.08 -14.04
CA LEU A 559 15.49 -15.47 -13.33
C LEU A 559 14.40 -16.49 -12.97
N TRP A 560 14.35 -17.64 -13.66
CA TRP A 560 13.44 -18.75 -13.33
C TRP A 560 13.63 -19.31 -11.93
N ASP A 561 14.80 -19.08 -11.30
CA ASP A 561 15.14 -19.52 -9.94
C ASP A 561 14.96 -18.44 -8.86
N THR A 562 14.21 -17.38 -9.18
CA THR A 562 13.95 -16.31 -8.22
C THR A 562 13.01 -16.79 -7.11
N THR A 563 13.39 -16.47 -5.88
CA THR A 563 12.72 -16.79 -4.61
C THR A 563 12.85 -15.58 -3.67
N TYR A 564 12.06 -15.54 -2.59
CA TYR A 564 12.16 -14.48 -1.56
C TYR A 564 13.47 -14.45 -0.77
N SER A 565 14.41 -15.39 -0.99
CA SER A 565 15.76 -15.31 -0.41
C SER A 565 16.71 -14.43 -1.22
N HIS A 566 16.27 -13.90 -2.35
CA HIS A 566 17.04 -12.98 -3.18
C HIS A 566 16.74 -11.53 -2.81
N ASP A 567 17.56 -10.60 -3.30
CA ASP A 567 17.34 -9.18 -3.09
C ASP A 567 16.09 -8.65 -3.83
N THR A 568 15.58 -7.50 -3.35
CA THR A 568 14.40 -6.83 -3.91
C THR A 568 14.58 -6.42 -5.37
N THR A 569 15.81 -6.12 -5.82
CA THR A 569 16.08 -5.78 -7.21
C THR A 569 15.86 -6.99 -8.12
N ARG A 570 16.32 -8.17 -7.72
CA ARG A 570 16.07 -9.42 -8.46
C ARG A 570 14.60 -9.82 -8.44
N ILE A 571 13.93 -9.67 -7.30
CA ILE A 571 12.52 -10.04 -7.12
C ILE A 571 11.61 -9.18 -7.98
N TYR A 572 11.64 -7.85 -7.79
CA TYR A 572 10.64 -6.94 -8.37
C TYR A 572 11.05 -6.45 -9.77
N ARG A 573 12.22 -5.83 -9.89
CA ARG A 573 12.64 -5.16 -11.14
C ARG A 573 13.00 -6.16 -12.23
N TRP A 574 13.81 -7.16 -11.91
CA TRP A 574 14.14 -8.20 -12.89
C TRP A 574 12.98 -9.17 -13.14
N GLY A 575 12.13 -9.41 -12.13
CA GLY A 575 10.85 -10.10 -12.32
C GLY A 575 9.97 -9.38 -13.34
N TYR A 576 9.74 -8.07 -13.17
CA TYR A 576 8.99 -7.21 -14.09
C TYR A 576 9.52 -7.32 -15.52
N LEU A 577 10.84 -7.17 -15.72
CA LEU A 577 11.45 -7.25 -17.04
C LEU A 577 11.24 -8.63 -17.68
N ALA A 578 11.41 -9.71 -16.91
CA ALA A 578 11.22 -11.08 -17.40
C ALA A 578 9.78 -11.33 -17.83
N VAL A 579 8.80 -10.95 -17.00
CA VAL A 579 7.38 -11.09 -17.30
C VAL A 579 6.99 -10.26 -18.53
N ARG A 580 7.38 -8.98 -18.56
CA ARG A 580 7.12 -8.08 -19.69
C ARG A 580 7.67 -8.65 -21.00
N TYR A 581 8.93 -9.08 -21.02
CA TYR A 581 9.55 -9.71 -22.19
C TYR A 581 8.79 -10.95 -22.65
N MET A 582 8.38 -11.81 -21.71
CA MET A 582 7.63 -13.02 -22.06
C MET A 582 6.25 -12.69 -22.66
N PHE A 583 5.54 -11.69 -22.15
CA PHE A 583 4.28 -11.24 -22.77
C PHE A 583 4.49 -10.59 -24.15
N GLU A 584 5.49 -9.73 -24.30
CA GLU A 584 5.75 -9.00 -25.55
C GLU A 584 6.29 -9.92 -26.66
N ARG A 585 7.17 -10.87 -26.32
CA ARG A 585 7.92 -11.66 -27.31
C ARG A 585 7.46 -13.11 -27.42
N HIS A 586 6.89 -13.68 -26.35
CA HIS A 586 6.58 -15.11 -26.25
C HIS A 586 5.19 -15.41 -25.65
N PRO A 587 4.10 -14.75 -26.08
CA PRO A 587 2.78 -14.88 -25.45
C PRO A 587 2.22 -16.33 -25.49
N ALA A 588 2.60 -17.13 -26.48
CA ALA A 588 2.21 -18.55 -26.56
C ALA A 588 2.84 -19.41 -25.44
N ASP A 589 4.07 -19.10 -25.05
CA ASP A 589 4.75 -19.78 -23.95
C ASP A 589 4.17 -19.33 -22.60
N VAL A 590 3.79 -18.06 -22.47
CA VAL A 590 3.05 -17.56 -21.30
C VAL A 590 1.72 -18.31 -21.15
N ALA A 591 0.95 -18.46 -22.23
CA ALA A 591 -0.29 -19.24 -22.20
C ALA A 591 -0.07 -20.71 -21.76
N THR A 592 1.07 -21.30 -22.13
CA THR A 592 1.45 -22.66 -21.71
C THR A 592 1.75 -22.71 -20.21
N VAL A 593 2.53 -21.75 -19.70
CA VAL A 593 2.85 -21.64 -18.27
C VAL A 593 1.59 -21.43 -17.43
N LEU A 594 0.72 -20.50 -17.84
CA LEU A 594 -0.57 -20.24 -17.19
C LEU A 594 -1.48 -21.49 -17.18
N GLY A 595 -1.48 -22.28 -18.26
CA GLY A 595 -2.21 -23.55 -18.29
C GLY A 595 -1.76 -24.54 -17.20
N HIS A 596 -0.46 -24.56 -16.90
CA HIS A 596 0.07 -25.36 -15.79
C HIS A 596 -0.23 -24.75 -14.42
N TYR A 597 -0.09 -23.43 -14.25
CA TYR A 597 -0.38 -22.75 -12.98
C TYR A 597 -1.85 -22.89 -12.57
N ARG A 598 -2.79 -22.69 -13.51
CA ARG A 598 -4.24 -22.80 -13.28
C ARG A 598 -4.72 -24.21 -12.90
N THR A 599 -3.89 -25.22 -13.15
CA THR A 599 -4.16 -26.62 -12.79
C THR A 599 -3.32 -27.13 -11.62
N GLY A 600 -2.49 -26.27 -11.02
CA GLY A 600 -1.61 -26.61 -9.91
C GLY A 600 -0.46 -27.54 -10.31
N ASN A 601 -0.14 -27.63 -11.60
CA ASN A 601 0.93 -28.49 -12.10
C ASN A 601 2.29 -27.76 -12.08
N TRP A 602 2.71 -27.35 -10.89
CA TRP A 602 3.90 -26.53 -10.64
C TRP A 602 5.19 -27.15 -11.20
N ASN A 603 5.34 -28.48 -11.06
CA ASN A 603 6.49 -29.21 -11.60
C ASN A 603 6.54 -29.18 -13.13
N ALA A 604 5.38 -29.30 -13.81
CA ALA A 604 5.33 -29.20 -15.27
C ALA A 604 5.66 -27.78 -15.75
N ALA A 605 5.14 -26.75 -15.07
CA ALA A 605 5.51 -25.36 -15.37
C ALA A 605 7.02 -25.13 -15.20
N ARG A 606 7.60 -25.59 -14.09
CA ARG A 606 9.04 -25.49 -13.84
C ARG A 606 9.87 -26.25 -14.88
N ALA A 607 9.47 -27.47 -15.24
CA ALA A 607 10.12 -28.24 -16.30
C ALA A 607 10.03 -27.55 -17.67
N PHE A 608 8.90 -26.91 -17.98
CA PHE A 608 8.74 -26.13 -19.21
C PHE A 608 9.67 -24.92 -19.22
N LEU A 609 9.71 -24.12 -18.14
CA LEU A 609 10.57 -22.93 -18.05
C LEU A 609 12.08 -23.29 -18.10
N THR A 610 12.50 -24.32 -17.38
CA THR A 610 13.93 -24.68 -17.29
C THR A 610 14.43 -25.57 -18.41
N GLY A 611 13.57 -26.47 -18.92
CA GLY A 611 13.94 -27.43 -19.95
C GLY A 611 13.55 -26.95 -21.34
N THR A 612 12.26 -26.69 -21.55
CA THR A 612 11.75 -26.29 -22.86
C THR A 612 12.22 -24.90 -23.23
N VAL A 613 11.89 -23.87 -22.43
CA VAL A 613 12.35 -22.49 -22.64
C VAL A 613 13.86 -22.41 -22.41
N GLY A 614 14.33 -22.86 -21.25
CA GLY A 614 15.75 -22.96 -20.92
C GLY A 614 16.50 -21.66 -21.19
N SER A 615 17.66 -21.76 -21.86
CA SER A 615 18.46 -20.62 -22.29
C SER A 615 18.16 -20.15 -23.72
N ARG A 616 17.15 -20.71 -24.40
CA ARG A 616 16.87 -20.43 -25.82
C ARG A 616 16.66 -18.95 -26.10
N TYR A 617 16.12 -18.22 -25.11
CA TYR A 617 15.75 -16.82 -25.23
C TYR A 617 16.80 -15.86 -24.70
N ASP A 618 17.89 -16.33 -24.09
CA ASP A 618 18.88 -15.46 -23.46
C ASP A 618 19.53 -14.47 -24.46
N GLY A 619 19.73 -14.89 -25.71
CA GLY A 619 20.27 -14.01 -26.76
C GLY A 619 19.30 -12.90 -27.21
N ASP A 620 18.03 -13.25 -27.45
CA ASP A 620 16.99 -12.27 -27.83
C ASP A 620 16.65 -11.34 -26.64
N TRP A 621 16.64 -11.88 -25.42
CA TRP A 621 16.52 -11.15 -24.17
C TRP A 621 17.56 -10.04 -24.05
N GLN A 622 18.84 -10.33 -24.29
CA GLN A 622 19.90 -9.31 -24.24
C GLN A 622 19.69 -8.19 -25.26
N THR A 623 19.16 -8.53 -26.43
CA THR A 623 18.81 -7.55 -27.48
C THR A 623 17.61 -6.70 -27.05
N TRP A 624 16.59 -7.32 -26.48
CA TRP A 624 15.41 -6.63 -25.96
C TRP A 624 15.74 -5.70 -24.80
N LEU A 625 16.58 -6.12 -23.84
CA LEU A 625 17.06 -5.25 -22.76
C LEU A 625 17.81 -4.02 -23.29
N ALA A 626 18.63 -4.19 -24.34
CA ALA A 626 19.31 -3.07 -24.98
C ALA A 626 18.32 -2.06 -25.59
N ALA A 627 17.28 -2.56 -26.26
CA ALA A 627 16.21 -1.72 -26.81
C ALA A 627 15.46 -0.98 -25.69
N CYS A 628 15.11 -1.67 -24.60
CA CYS A 628 14.45 -1.08 -23.45
C CYS A 628 15.28 0.02 -22.79
N ALA A 629 16.58 -0.20 -22.59
CA ALA A 629 17.49 0.82 -22.10
C ALA A 629 17.62 2.03 -23.04
N SER A 630 17.32 1.86 -24.33
CA SER A 630 17.28 2.94 -25.32
C SER A 630 15.91 3.61 -25.49
N GLY A 631 14.95 3.29 -24.61
CA GLY A 631 13.62 3.90 -24.58
C GLY A 631 12.49 3.06 -25.20
N ALA A 632 12.77 1.84 -25.69
CA ALA A 632 11.70 0.98 -26.22
C ALA A 632 10.72 0.49 -25.13
N CYS A 633 11.13 0.55 -23.86
CA CYS A 633 10.29 0.23 -22.71
C CYS A 633 9.52 1.46 -22.16
N SER A 634 9.70 2.65 -22.76
CA SER A 634 9.05 3.90 -22.35
C SER A 634 7.60 3.91 -22.84
N GLY A 635 6.69 3.45 -21.99
CA GLY A 635 5.28 3.20 -22.29
C GLY A 635 4.93 1.86 -21.69
N GLY A 636 4.22 1.86 -20.55
CA GLY A 636 3.96 0.67 -19.75
C GLY A 636 3.26 -0.43 -20.57
N GLY A 637 4.03 -1.38 -21.11
CA GLY A 637 3.67 -2.73 -21.56
C GLY A 637 2.58 -2.93 -22.63
N GLY A 638 1.70 -1.97 -22.88
CA GLY A 638 0.68 -2.03 -23.93
C GLY A 638 1.16 -1.30 -25.18
N GLY A 639 1.11 -1.94 -26.35
CA GLY A 639 1.35 -1.23 -27.61
C GLY A 639 0.30 -0.13 -27.83
N ASN A 640 0.74 1.02 -28.38
CA ASN A 640 -0.09 2.22 -28.60
C ASN A 640 -1.43 1.89 -29.30
N ARG A 641 -2.55 2.25 -28.67
CA ARG A 641 -3.91 2.12 -29.16
C ARG A 641 -4.36 3.48 -29.62
N ALA A 642 -4.51 3.63 -30.93
CA ALA A 642 -4.96 4.87 -31.53
C ALA A 642 -6.18 5.49 -30.80
N PRO A 643 -6.22 6.82 -30.65
CA PRO A 643 -7.23 7.50 -29.87
C PRO A 643 -8.63 7.30 -30.48
N GLU A 644 -9.66 7.51 -29.68
CA GLU A 644 -11.04 7.60 -30.13
C GLU A 644 -11.40 9.07 -30.37
N ALA A 645 -11.38 9.48 -31.64
CA ALA A 645 -11.80 10.82 -32.03
C ALA A 645 -13.32 10.99 -31.85
N ALA A 646 -13.74 11.99 -31.07
CA ALA A 646 -15.15 12.30 -30.87
C ALA A 646 -15.34 13.80 -30.60
N PHE A 647 -16.47 14.36 -31.04
CA PHE A 647 -16.82 15.73 -30.70
C PHE A 647 -18.32 15.99 -30.70
N THR A 648 -18.69 17.02 -29.93
CA THR A 648 -20.03 17.61 -29.93
C THR A 648 -19.97 19.04 -30.45
N PHE A 649 -21.13 19.59 -30.83
CA PHE A 649 -21.21 20.95 -31.33
C PHE A 649 -22.55 21.59 -30.97
N THR A 650 -22.56 22.92 -30.85
CA THR A 650 -23.77 23.73 -30.69
C THR A 650 -23.78 24.82 -31.76
N ALA A 651 -24.79 24.79 -32.63
CA ALA A 651 -24.98 25.80 -33.68
C ALA A 651 -25.94 26.91 -33.22
N ASN A 652 -25.56 28.16 -33.47
CA ASN A 652 -26.39 29.35 -33.25
C ASN A 652 -26.30 30.25 -34.50
N GLY A 653 -27.32 30.15 -35.36
CA GLY A 653 -27.27 30.78 -36.67
C GLY A 653 -26.15 30.18 -37.53
N LEU A 654 -25.25 31.05 -37.99
CA LEU A 654 -24.06 30.68 -38.76
C LEU A 654 -22.84 30.34 -37.90
N THR A 655 -22.89 30.54 -36.57
CA THR A 655 -21.76 30.28 -35.67
C THR A 655 -21.93 28.95 -34.95
N VAL A 656 -20.88 28.15 -34.90
CA VAL A 656 -20.86 26.83 -34.24
C VAL A 656 -19.72 26.78 -33.24
N ALA A 657 -20.04 26.47 -31.99
CA ALA A 657 -19.06 26.12 -30.96
C ALA A 657 -18.87 24.60 -30.95
N PHE A 658 -17.62 24.16 -31.07
CA PHE A 658 -17.23 22.75 -31.04
C PHE A 658 -16.57 22.41 -29.70
N THR A 659 -16.91 21.22 -29.19
CA THR A 659 -16.28 20.66 -27.99
C THR A 659 -15.65 19.34 -28.35
N ASP A 660 -14.34 19.24 -28.22
CA ASP A 660 -13.61 17.98 -28.32
C ASP A 660 -13.97 17.07 -27.14
N THR A 661 -14.41 15.86 -27.44
CA THR A 661 -14.69 14.80 -26.46
C THR A 661 -13.89 13.54 -26.79
N SER A 662 -12.80 13.69 -27.53
CA SER A 662 -11.91 12.60 -27.89
C SER A 662 -11.23 12.07 -26.64
N ALA A 663 -11.06 10.75 -26.60
CA ALA A 663 -10.37 10.07 -25.54
C ALA A 663 -9.26 9.24 -26.16
N ASP A 664 -8.18 9.05 -25.43
CA ASP A 664 -7.17 8.09 -25.82
C ASP A 664 -7.23 6.92 -24.84
N PRO A 665 -7.54 5.70 -25.32
CA PRO A 665 -7.57 4.52 -24.47
C PRO A 665 -6.24 4.25 -23.75
N ASP A 666 -5.11 4.62 -24.34
CA ASP A 666 -3.78 4.32 -23.79
C ASP A 666 -2.79 5.50 -23.60
N GLY A 667 -3.18 6.71 -23.95
CA GLY A 667 -2.35 7.91 -23.75
C GLY A 667 -3.12 9.22 -23.52
N THR A 668 -2.59 10.33 -24.05
CA THR A 668 -3.21 11.65 -24.04
C THR A 668 -3.25 12.27 -25.44
N ILE A 669 -4.27 13.09 -25.73
CA ILE A 669 -4.35 13.78 -27.01
C ILE A 669 -3.32 14.91 -27.10
N ALA A 670 -2.19 14.63 -27.75
CA ALA A 670 -1.09 15.57 -27.96
C ALA A 670 -1.42 16.69 -28.96
N SER A 671 -2.22 16.42 -30.00
CA SER A 671 -2.59 17.46 -30.97
C SER A 671 -3.96 17.25 -31.62
N ARG A 672 -4.50 18.35 -32.18
CA ARG A 672 -5.83 18.42 -32.80
C ARG A 672 -5.76 19.17 -34.11
N GLN A 673 -6.53 18.72 -35.09
CA GLN A 673 -6.72 19.40 -36.35
C GLN A 673 -8.18 19.32 -36.78
N TRP A 674 -8.82 20.48 -36.86
CA TRP A 674 -10.18 20.66 -37.35
C TRP A 674 -10.18 21.06 -38.82
N SER A 675 -11.11 20.51 -39.60
CA SER A 675 -11.51 21.03 -40.91
C SER A 675 -13.02 21.28 -40.86
N PHE A 676 -13.45 22.51 -41.14
CA PHE A 676 -14.86 22.89 -41.00
C PHE A 676 -15.68 22.62 -42.26
N GLY A 677 -15.07 22.13 -43.34
CA GLY A 677 -15.78 21.76 -44.57
C GLY A 677 -16.09 22.93 -45.53
N ASP A 678 -15.69 24.16 -45.19
CA ASP A 678 -15.76 25.37 -46.03
C ASP A 678 -14.39 25.85 -46.53
N GLY A 679 -13.34 25.05 -46.31
CA GLY A 679 -11.95 25.37 -46.65
C GLY A 679 -11.13 25.96 -45.49
N THR A 680 -11.73 26.20 -44.33
CA THR A 680 -11.03 26.70 -43.14
C THR A 680 -10.74 25.60 -42.10
N SER A 681 -9.79 25.87 -41.19
CA SER A 681 -9.29 24.90 -40.20
C SER A 681 -8.90 25.55 -38.86
N SER A 682 -8.71 24.72 -37.82
CA SER A 682 -8.24 25.15 -36.50
C SER A 682 -7.45 24.05 -35.79
N THR A 683 -6.56 24.42 -34.87
CA THR A 683 -5.85 23.50 -33.96
C THR A 683 -6.25 23.69 -32.50
N ALA A 684 -7.20 24.58 -32.21
CA ALA A 684 -7.69 24.80 -30.85
C ALA A 684 -8.42 23.57 -30.31
N ALA A 685 -8.38 23.38 -28.98
CA ALA A 685 -9.09 22.29 -28.32
C ALA A 685 -10.61 22.34 -28.55
N ASN A 686 -11.21 23.52 -28.34
CA ASN A 686 -12.64 23.75 -28.49
C ASN A 686 -12.88 25.00 -29.35
N PRO A 687 -12.78 24.91 -30.69
CA PRO A 687 -12.89 26.08 -31.56
C PRO A 687 -14.35 26.57 -31.68
N SER A 688 -14.49 27.87 -31.96
CA SER A 688 -15.72 28.45 -32.47
C SER A 688 -15.50 28.85 -33.93
N HIS A 689 -16.45 28.53 -34.82
CA HIS A 689 -16.36 28.82 -36.25
C HIS A 689 -17.65 29.46 -36.78
N THR A 690 -17.53 30.47 -37.63
CA THR A 690 -18.67 31.15 -38.26
C THR A 690 -18.64 30.93 -39.77
N TYR A 691 -19.68 30.30 -40.30
CA TYR A 691 -19.82 30.02 -41.73
C TYR A 691 -20.34 31.24 -42.49
N GLY A 692 -19.90 31.39 -43.74
CA GLY A 692 -20.30 32.51 -44.59
C GLY A 692 -21.71 32.39 -45.19
N ALA A 693 -22.29 31.18 -45.20
CA ALA A 693 -23.59 30.91 -45.79
C ALA A 693 -24.31 29.75 -45.11
N ASP A 694 -25.63 29.74 -45.24
CA ASP A 694 -26.48 28.61 -44.85
C ASP A 694 -26.04 27.34 -45.60
N GLY A 695 -26.00 26.21 -44.92
CA GLY A 695 -25.57 24.97 -45.53
C GLY A 695 -25.30 23.87 -44.52
N THR A 696 -25.04 22.67 -45.05
CA THR A 696 -24.56 21.54 -44.27
C THR A 696 -23.10 21.30 -44.62
N TYR A 697 -22.23 21.37 -43.62
CA TYR A 697 -20.79 21.26 -43.78
C TYR A 697 -20.27 19.99 -43.10
N ALA A 698 -19.36 19.28 -43.77
CA ALA A 698 -18.71 18.09 -43.24
C ALA A 698 -17.53 18.49 -42.35
N VAL A 699 -17.75 18.57 -41.04
CA VAL A 699 -16.72 18.92 -40.07
C VAL A 699 -15.94 17.68 -39.65
N LYS A 700 -14.62 17.73 -39.77
CA LYS A 700 -13.70 16.65 -39.40
C LYS A 700 -12.77 17.12 -38.27
N LEU A 701 -12.71 16.34 -37.19
CA LEU A 701 -11.68 16.43 -36.16
C LEU A 701 -10.72 15.26 -36.36
N THR A 702 -9.43 15.55 -36.51
CA THR A 702 -8.34 14.59 -36.40
C THR A 702 -7.59 14.85 -35.09
N VAL A 703 -7.37 13.81 -34.30
CA VAL A 703 -6.56 13.87 -33.08
C VAL A 703 -5.35 12.95 -33.21
N THR A 704 -4.24 13.37 -32.61
CA THR A 704 -3.01 12.58 -32.49
C THR A 704 -2.68 12.41 -31.02
N ASP A 705 -2.41 11.19 -30.62
CA ASP A 705 -1.96 10.88 -29.26
C ASP A 705 -0.48 11.23 -29.02
N ASP A 706 -0.06 11.12 -27.76
CA ASP A 706 1.30 11.35 -27.28
C ASP A 706 2.30 10.26 -27.69
N ALA A 707 1.83 9.16 -28.26
CA ALA A 707 2.64 8.11 -28.88
C ALA A 707 2.60 8.16 -30.44
N GLY A 708 2.00 9.22 -31.00
CA GLY A 708 1.97 9.53 -32.43
C GLY A 708 0.89 8.83 -33.27
N ALA A 709 0.01 7.98 -32.72
CA ALA A 709 -1.10 7.42 -33.50
C ALA A 709 -2.26 8.42 -33.61
N THR A 710 -3.07 8.23 -34.65
CA THR A 710 -4.08 9.22 -35.04
C THR A 710 -5.43 8.59 -35.27
N ALA A 711 -6.49 9.31 -34.93
CA ALA A 711 -7.85 8.97 -35.32
C ALA A 711 -8.62 10.20 -35.77
N SER A 712 -9.72 9.98 -36.49
CA SER A 712 -10.57 11.08 -36.94
C SER A 712 -12.05 10.77 -36.88
N SER A 713 -12.83 11.81 -36.59
CA SER A 713 -14.28 11.79 -36.55
C SER A 713 -14.82 12.84 -37.50
N THR A 714 -15.85 12.49 -38.28
CA THR A 714 -16.51 13.42 -39.21
C THR A 714 -18.01 13.48 -38.91
N ARG A 715 -18.56 14.68 -38.77
CA ARG A 715 -20.01 14.90 -38.57
C ARG A 715 -20.53 15.98 -39.51
N GLN A 716 -21.77 15.82 -39.96
CA GLN A 716 -22.48 16.84 -40.73
C GLN A 716 -23.04 17.90 -39.78
N VAL A 717 -22.66 19.16 -40.01
CA VAL A 717 -23.11 20.31 -39.23
C VAL A 717 -23.94 21.21 -40.13
N THR A 718 -25.24 21.25 -39.88
CA THR A 718 -26.13 22.18 -40.57
C THR A 718 -26.16 23.51 -39.83
N VAL A 719 -25.75 24.57 -40.51
CA VAL A 719 -25.93 25.94 -40.07
C VAL A 719 -26.95 26.61 -40.98
N SER A 720 -27.82 27.40 -40.36
CA SER A 720 -28.75 28.22 -41.10
C SER A 720 -28.98 29.48 -40.32
N ASN A 721 -29.18 30.59 -41.01
CA ASN A 721 -29.78 31.78 -40.44
C ASN A 721 -31.25 31.56 -40.01
N GLY A 722 -31.77 30.33 -40.14
CA GLY A 722 -33.17 29.93 -40.04
C GLY A 722 -33.74 29.71 -38.63
N GLY A 723 -33.31 30.48 -37.62
CA GLY A 723 -34.20 30.72 -36.49
C GLY A 723 -35.16 31.82 -36.92
N SER A 724 -36.43 31.51 -37.24
CA SER A 724 -37.45 32.56 -37.39
C SER A 724 -37.32 33.51 -36.19
N PRO A 725 -37.11 34.82 -36.41
CA PRO A 725 -36.93 35.75 -35.31
C PRO A 725 -38.11 35.59 -34.37
N THR A 726 -37.84 35.22 -33.11
CA THR A 726 -38.84 35.23 -32.04
C THR A 726 -39.59 36.55 -32.17
N PRO A 727 -40.91 36.56 -32.48
CA PRO A 727 -41.62 37.78 -32.86
C PRO A 727 -41.59 38.79 -31.71
N GLU A 728 -41.66 40.08 -32.01
CA GLU A 728 -41.88 41.09 -30.97
C GLU A 728 -43.20 40.80 -30.25
N CYS A 729 -43.22 40.94 -28.93
CA CYS A 729 -44.44 40.74 -28.15
C CYS A 729 -45.50 41.76 -28.59
N ALA A 730 -46.73 41.29 -28.80
CA ALA A 730 -47.81 42.11 -29.34
C ALA A 730 -48.53 42.97 -28.29
N GLY A 731 -48.29 42.73 -27.00
CA GLY A 731 -48.90 43.50 -25.91
C GLY A 731 -48.59 45.00 -25.98
N ALA A 732 -49.58 45.85 -25.68
CA ALA A 732 -49.43 47.31 -25.71
C ALA A 732 -48.53 47.84 -24.58
N ASP A 733 -48.49 47.17 -23.42
CA ASP A 733 -47.49 47.45 -22.39
C ASP A 733 -46.14 46.89 -22.84
N THR A 734 -45.15 47.76 -23.02
CA THR A 734 -43.80 47.40 -23.48
C THR A 734 -43.04 46.54 -22.47
N ARG A 735 -43.50 46.48 -21.22
CA ARG A 735 -42.97 45.60 -20.17
C ARG A 735 -43.60 44.22 -20.20
N GLN A 736 -44.70 44.03 -20.92
CA GLN A 736 -45.34 42.72 -21.03
C GLN A 736 -44.55 41.83 -21.99
N LEU A 737 -44.23 40.62 -21.51
CA LEU A 737 -43.74 39.49 -22.29
C LEU A 737 -44.87 38.44 -22.41
N ASP A 738 -44.94 37.78 -23.55
CA ASP A 738 -45.91 36.74 -23.90
C ASP A 738 -45.20 35.46 -24.40
N ARG A 739 -45.96 34.39 -24.65
CA ARG A 739 -45.41 33.10 -25.08
C ARG A 739 -44.59 33.23 -26.37
N ASN A 740 -43.33 32.78 -26.33
CA ASN A 740 -42.44 32.68 -27.49
C ASN A 740 -42.27 34.02 -28.24
N CYS A 741 -42.23 35.14 -27.53
CA CYS A 741 -41.95 36.46 -28.08
C CYS A 741 -40.73 37.12 -27.42
N ARG A 742 -40.30 38.26 -27.98
CA ARG A 742 -39.20 39.08 -27.46
C ARG A 742 -39.59 40.56 -27.31
N ARG A 743 -38.78 41.30 -26.56
CA ARG A 743 -38.71 42.76 -26.57
C ARG A 743 -37.31 43.18 -26.94
N SER A 744 -37.16 44.00 -27.98
CA SER A 744 -35.86 44.48 -28.48
C SER A 744 -35.62 45.97 -28.21
N ASN A 745 -34.43 46.45 -28.59
CA ASN A 745 -33.99 47.85 -28.46
C ASN A 745 -34.02 48.39 -27.02
N LEU A 746 -33.69 47.52 -26.07
CA LEU A 746 -33.66 47.83 -24.65
C LEU A 746 -32.39 48.60 -24.30
N SER A 747 -32.51 49.56 -23.38
CA SER A 747 -31.39 50.32 -22.86
C SER A 747 -31.64 50.78 -21.42
N ALA A 748 -30.56 50.92 -20.65
CA ALA A 748 -30.59 51.54 -19.33
C ALA A 748 -29.21 52.13 -18.99
N ALA A 749 -29.20 53.21 -18.20
CA ALA A 749 -27.97 53.75 -17.62
C ALA A 749 -27.43 52.82 -16.51
N SER A 750 -26.13 52.89 -16.22
CA SER A 750 -25.50 52.09 -15.16
C SER A 750 -26.23 52.27 -13.82
N GLY A 751 -26.53 51.16 -13.14
CA GLY A 751 -27.36 51.11 -11.94
C GLY A 751 -28.87 51.10 -12.17
N GLY A 752 -29.33 51.26 -13.42
CA GLY A 752 -30.75 51.27 -13.80
C GLY A 752 -31.32 49.87 -14.07
N TYR A 753 -32.65 49.79 -14.17
CA TYR A 753 -33.38 48.57 -14.50
C TYR A 753 -34.31 48.76 -15.70
N VAL A 754 -34.45 47.70 -16.49
CA VAL A 754 -35.58 47.52 -17.41
C VAL A 754 -36.43 46.36 -16.91
N TYR A 755 -37.71 46.63 -16.64
CA TYR A 755 -38.62 45.67 -15.98
C TYR A 755 -39.58 45.03 -16.97
N PHE A 756 -39.85 43.74 -16.77
CA PHE A 756 -40.82 42.97 -17.53
C PHE A 756 -41.67 42.05 -16.66
N TYR A 757 -42.89 41.76 -17.11
CA TYR A 757 -43.75 40.77 -16.48
C TYR A 757 -44.37 39.85 -17.53
N LEU A 758 -44.66 38.60 -17.16
CA LEU A 758 -45.41 37.67 -17.99
C LEU A 758 -46.39 36.86 -17.15
N ARG A 759 -47.50 36.44 -17.77
CA ARG A 759 -48.47 35.53 -17.16
C ARG A 759 -48.17 34.09 -17.57
N VAL A 760 -47.71 33.29 -16.62
CA VAL A 760 -47.39 31.88 -16.81
C VAL A 760 -48.67 31.03 -16.69
N PRO A 761 -49.04 30.23 -17.72
CA PRO A 761 -50.16 29.30 -17.66
C PRO A 761 -49.92 28.16 -16.68
N SER A 762 -51.01 27.59 -16.15
CA SER A 762 -50.95 26.44 -15.27
C SER A 762 -50.34 25.22 -15.96
N GLY A 763 -49.49 24.49 -15.25
CA GLY A 763 -48.85 23.27 -15.76
C GLY A 763 -47.70 23.52 -16.73
N THR A 764 -47.17 24.74 -16.82
CA THR A 764 -45.96 25.04 -17.60
C THR A 764 -44.78 24.26 -16.99
N PRO A 765 -44.11 23.35 -17.72
CA PRO A 765 -43.04 22.52 -17.16
C PRO A 765 -41.73 23.31 -16.98
N SER A 766 -41.50 24.31 -17.84
CA SER A 766 -40.31 25.12 -17.83
C SER A 766 -40.56 26.48 -18.48
N LEU A 767 -39.98 27.54 -17.90
CA LEU A 767 -39.91 28.89 -18.48
C LEU A 767 -38.44 29.24 -18.69
N THR A 768 -38.06 29.50 -19.94
CA THR A 768 -36.72 29.99 -20.29
C THR A 768 -36.76 31.46 -20.66
N ILE A 769 -35.85 32.26 -20.10
CA ILE A 769 -35.71 33.69 -20.33
C ILE A 769 -34.27 33.91 -20.81
N THR A 770 -34.10 34.52 -21.98
CA THR A 770 -32.78 34.79 -22.56
C THR A 770 -32.67 36.28 -22.89
N SER A 771 -31.59 36.92 -22.48
CA SER A 771 -31.19 38.22 -22.99
C SER A 771 -30.02 38.08 -23.97
N SER A 772 -29.96 38.95 -24.97
CA SER A 772 -28.90 38.94 -25.97
C SER A 772 -28.82 40.25 -26.77
N GLY A 773 -27.72 40.43 -27.50
CA GLY A 773 -27.50 41.55 -28.41
C GLY A 773 -27.14 42.87 -27.73
N GLY A 774 -26.91 43.90 -28.53
CA GLY A 774 -26.54 45.22 -28.05
C GLY A 774 -25.11 45.33 -27.50
N THR A 775 -24.82 46.48 -26.89
CA THR A 775 -23.57 46.82 -26.20
C THR A 775 -23.81 46.99 -24.70
N GLY A 776 -22.75 46.94 -23.89
CA GLY A 776 -22.83 47.14 -22.43
C GLY A 776 -22.87 45.83 -21.65
N ASN A 777 -23.35 45.89 -20.40
CA ASN A 777 -23.51 44.72 -19.53
C ASN A 777 -24.84 44.78 -18.77
N ALA A 778 -25.71 43.82 -19.06
CA ALA A 778 -27.05 43.69 -18.50
C ALA A 778 -27.24 42.34 -17.80
N ASP A 779 -27.34 42.37 -16.48
CA ASP A 779 -27.59 41.19 -15.64
C ASP A 779 -29.09 40.86 -15.60
N LEU A 780 -29.45 39.58 -15.69
CA LEU A 780 -30.84 39.11 -15.76
C LEU A 780 -31.34 38.60 -14.41
N TYR A 781 -32.47 39.12 -13.93
CA TYR A 781 -33.10 38.72 -12.66
C TYR A 781 -34.55 38.26 -12.86
N TYR A 782 -35.01 37.33 -12.02
CA TYR A 782 -36.35 36.75 -12.02
C TYR A 782 -36.94 36.66 -10.60
N SER A 783 -38.23 36.91 -10.45
CA SER A 783 -38.98 36.77 -9.19
C SER A 783 -40.43 36.35 -9.43
N ALA A 784 -40.96 35.51 -8.55
CA ALA A 784 -42.35 35.03 -8.61
C ALA A 784 -43.37 35.93 -7.90
N THR A 785 -42.92 36.86 -7.05
CA THR A 785 -43.81 37.57 -6.10
C THR A 785 -43.84 39.10 -6.28
N GLY A 786 -42.92 39.67 -7.04
CA GLY A 786 -42.84 41.11 -7.32
C GLY A 786 -41.62 41.45 -8.18
N TRP A 787 -41.40 42.74 -8.48
CA TRP A 787 -40.28 43.18 -9.33
C TRP A 787 -38.93 42.66 -8.85
N ALA A 788 -38.22 41.98 -9.75
CA ALA A 788 -36.90 41.45 -9.45
C ALA A 788 -35.86 42.58 -9.43
N THR A 789 -35.08 42.69 -8.37
CA THR A 789 -33.99 43.67 -8.20
C THR A 789 -32.72 42.96 -7.73
N THR A 790 -31.59 43.67 -7.66
CA THR A 790 -30.33 43.10 -7.16
C THR A 790 -30.43 42.68 -5.69
N SER A 791 -31.36 43.26 -4.92
CA SER A 791 -31.62 42.94 -3.51
C SER A 791 -32.85 42.08 -3.25
N ALA A 792 -33.69 41.80 -4.27
CA ALA A 792 -34.90 40.99 -4.13
C ALA A 792 -35.21 40.23 -5.42
N TYR A 793 -34.84 38.95 -5.47
CA TYR A 793 -35.05 38.05 -6.61
C TYR A 793 -35.14 36.59 -6.17
N THR A 794 -35.71 35.72 -7.02
CA THR A 794 -35.73 34.26 -6.83
C THR A 794 -34.62 33.57 -7.62
N ARG A 795 -34.31 34.04 -8.84
CA ARG A 795 -33.18 33.55 -9.66
C ARG A 795 -32.50 34.71 -10.38
N ARG A 796 -31.21 34.56 -10.72
CA ARG A 796 -30.43 35.52 -11.52
C ARG A 796 -29.38 34.83 -12.39
N SER A 797 -29.03 35.44 -13.51
CA SER A 797 -27.92 35.10 -14.39
C SER A 797 -27.11 36.36 -14.61
N THR A 798 -25.80 36.30 -14.34
CA THR A 798 -24.89 37.45 -14.37
C THR A 798 -23.57 37.05 -15.01
N GLY A 799 -23.05 37.89 -15.90
CA GLY A 799 -21.88 37.59 -16.70
C GLY A 799 -21.38 38.84 -17.43
N PRO A 800 -20.26 38.75 -18.16
CA PRO A 800 -19.81 39.83 -19.02
C PRO A 800 -20.69 39.94 -20.27
N GLY A 801 -21.23 41.14 -20.54
CA GLY A 801 -22.04 41.43 -21.71
C GLY A 801 -23.54 41.37 -21.43
N ASN A 802 -24.36 41.18 -22.48
CA ASN A 802 -25.82 41.14 -22.37
C ASN A 802 -26.39 39.74 -22.66
N ALA A 803 -25.54 38.70 -22.66
CA ALA A 803 -25.91 37.35 -23.07
C ALA A 803 -26.19 36.47 -21.86
N GLU A 804 -27.37 36.64 -21.26
CA GLU A 804 -27.77 35.89 -20.06
C GLU A 804 -28.92 34.92 -20.35
N THR A 805 -28.97 33.78 -19.66
CA THR A 805 -30.10 32.83 -19.76
C THR A 805 -30.49 32.24 -18.42
N LEU A 806 -31.79 32.24 -18.13
CA LEU A 806 -32.40 31.63 -16.96
C LEU A 806 -33.44 30.59 -17.37
N THR A 807 -33.42 29.43 -16.71
CA THR A 807 -34.48 28.42 -16.82
C THR A 807 -35.13 28.21 -15.45
N VAL A 808 -36.45 28.37 -15.39
CA VAL A 808 -37.29 28.14 -14.21
C VAL A 808 -38.09 26.87 -14.46
N THR A 809 -37.77 25.78 -13.75
CA THR A 809 -38.56 24.54 -13.80
C THR A 809 -39.81 24.67 -12.92
N ASN A 810 -40.94 24.20 -13.43
CA ASN A 810 -42.26 24.29 -12.79
C ASN A 810 -42.60 25.68 -12.22
N PRO A 811 -42.55 26.76 -13.04
CA PRO A 811 -42.88 28.11 -12.59
C PRO A 811 -44.32 28.19 -12.03
N PRO A 812 -44.57 29.05 -11.03
CA PRO A 812 -45.91 29.21 -10.48
C PRO A 812 -46.88 29.75 -11.53
N THR A 813 -48.13 29.28 -11.48
CA THR A 813 -49.21 29.83 -12.29
C THR A 813 -49.49 31.28 -11.89
N GLY A 814 -49.59 32.19 -12.86
CA GLY A 814 -49.89 33.60 -12.60
C GLY A 814 -48.80 34.54 -13.10
N TYR A 815 -48.77 35.77 -12.58
CA TYR A 815 -47.79 36.77 -13.00
C TYR A 815 -46.44 36.53 -12.34
N VAL A 816 -45.38 36.58 -13.15
CA VAL A 816 -43.98 36.56 -12.71
C VAL A 816 -43.25 37.75 -13.31
N TYR A 817 -42.13 38.11 -12.69
CA TYR A 817 -41.43 39.38 -12.96
C TYR A 817 -39.97 39.12 -13.31
N VAL A 818 -39.49 39.85 -14.30
CA VAL A 818 -38.14 39.77 -14.86
C VAL A 818 -37.55 41.17 -14.91
N SER A 819 -36.24 41.31 -14.73
CA SER A 819 -35.56 42.58 -15.00
C SER A 819 -34.19 42.39 -15.60
N LEU A 820 -33.77 43.38 -16.38
CA LEU A 820 -32.38 43.57 -16.79
C LEU A 820 -31.80 44.70 -15.94
N TYR A 821 -30.78 44.40 -15.14
CA TYR A 821 -30.02 45.37 -14.37
C TYR A 821 -28.77 45.80 -15.14
N ALA A 822 -28.62 47.10 -15.35
CA ALA A 822 -27.46 47.66 -16.03
C ALA A 822 -26.24 47.72 -15.09
N ASN A 823 -25.52 46.61 -14.95
CA ASN A 823 -24.23 46.61 -14.28
C ASN A 823 -23.27 47.62 -14.94
N GLN A 824 -23.33 47.71 -16.27
CA GLN A 824 -22.86 48.86 -17.05
C GLN A 824 -24.01 49.39 -17.91
N ALA A 825 -23.93 50.66 -18.34
CA ALA A 825 -24.93 51.19 -19.26
C ALA A 825 -24.98 50.33 -20.53
N PHE A 826 -26.19 49.93 -20.95
CA PHE A 826 -26.38 49.07 -22.12
C PHE A 826 -27.38 49.67 -23.10
N SER A 827 -27.26 49.29 -24.37
CA SER A 827 -28.17 49.74 -25.44
C SER A 827 -28.27 48.68 -26.54
N GLY A 828 -29.47 48.57 -27.15
CA GLY A 828 -29.74 47.63 -28.24
C GLY A 828 -29.91 46.17 -27.80
N ALA A 829 -30.03 45.91 -26.50
CA ALA A 829 -30.24 44.57 -25.98
C ALA A 829 -31.69 44.10 -26.27
N SER A 830 -31.90 42.79 -26.22
CA SER A 830 -33.22 42.16 -26.33
C SER A 830 -33.41 41.15 -25.20
N VAL A 831 -34.66 40.94 -24.79
CA VAL A 831 -35.05 39.83 -23.90
C VAL A 831 -36.15 39.01 -24.59
N ARG A 832 -36.01 37.67 -24.56
CA ARG A 832 -37.00 36.73 -25.09
C ARG A 832 -37.41 35.72 -24.04
N VAL A 833 -38.62 35.21 -24.15
CA VAL A 833 -39.14 34.15 -23.29
C VAL A 833 -39.65 32.97 -24.11
N GLN A 834 -39.46 31.76 -23.60
CA GLN A 834 -39.86 30.51 -24.24
C GLN A 834 -40.49 29.56 -23.22
N TYR A 835 -41.71 29.11 -23.51
CA TYR A 835 -42.44 28.08 -22.76
C TYR A 835 -43.64 27.52 -23.56
#